data_AF-A0A7C4DM25-F1
#
_entry.id   AF-A0A7C4DM25-F1
#
_cell.length_a   1.000
_cell.length_b   1.000
_cell.length_c   1.000
_cell.angle_alpha   90.00
_cell.angle_beta   90.00
_cell.angle_gamma   90.00
#
_symmetry.space_group_name_H-M   'P 1'
#
loop_
_entity.id
_entity.type
_entity.pdbx_description
1 polymer ?
#
loop_
_entity_poly.entity_id
_entity_poly.type
_entity_poly.pdbx_seq_one_letter_code
_entity_poly.pdbx_strand_id
1 'polypeptide(L)'
;MKQFISDLLRFAFDLLAGPPTRTTNRVRVVKTILWFFLGVAATVAFFRFTRGLGATTALTDVTPWGLWIGFDVLGGVALAAGGFVIAATVYIFHLDRYHPIVRPAVLTAFLGYAAVIVGLLFDLGLPWNIWRPTIYWQHHSALFEVAWCVMLYFTVLALEFAPVVAEKMPFPWLYNILKKFTLPLVILGIMLSTLHQSSLGTLFLIMPHRLHDLWYSPLQPALFFVSAVGLGLGMVTMESLTTSWLYQREPEWPLLRGLAKPASAVLLLYAALRIGDLVVRGKTATLFAPEWETGLFWGEMAICSLVPAALFGIPKLRASNVALFFAGLMVVLGFVLNRISVSGLATIGVTRTNYFPSWTEFAVSLGVVSGAGLVFFFFVEHFSVYEEHEHSEPADPERPSPPAADPVTGVRLAPPWAGNTAIYSLVFVIAAALAFGLLPEGAVGGATPQSTPVAPARNLSGIISQDPGAPFKTLSLPVGGQAPSGETKRLLMINGNDDGRFVLFDHEGHQARQGSEKSCGLCHHLNLPFDETSSCVQCHRDMYVPTDTFSHDFHLTKLGGNDACAKCHQDPAAPKSRETVKPCLQCHTEMLAANARVKPASPPQLGLAPGYMQAMHGLCLDCHRQTAKERPQLTEDFARCAACHRESDEEFLRRQAPYVEGE
;
A
#
# COMPACT_ATOMS: atom_id res chain seq x y z
N MET A 1 -25.90 29.08 -0.95
CA MET A 1 -24.78 28.20 -1.34
C MET A 1 -23.75 28.90 -2.22
N LYS A 2 -24.07 29.40 -3.42
CA LYS A 2 -23.11 30.16 -4.26
C LYS A 2 -22.55 31.43 -3.60
N GLN A 3 -23.39 32.19 -2.89
CA GLN A 3 -22.97 33.38 -2.14
C GLN A 3 -22.01 33.01 -0.99
N PHE A 4 -22.35 31.98 -0.22
CA PHE A 4 -21.51 31.45 0.86
C PHE A 4 -20.14 30.97 0.35
N ILE A 5 -20.09 30.29 -0.80
CA ILE A 5 -18.85 29.85 -1.43
C ILE A 5 -18.03 31.06 -1.92
N SER A 6 -18.67 32.06 -2.52
CA SER A 6 -18.02 33.31 -2.95
C SER A 6 -17.42 34.08 -1.78
N ASP A 7 -18.15 34.21 -0.67
CA ASP A 7 -17.71 34.93 0.51
C ASP A 7 -16.62 34.17 1.26
N LEU A 8 -16.67 32.84 1.29
CA LEU A 8 -15.61 31.97 1.80
C LEU A 8 -14.33 32.08 0.95
N LEU A 9 -14.45 32.16 -0.37
CA LEU A 9 -13.31 32.35 -1.29
C LEU A 9 -12.68 33.73 -1.15
N ARG A 10 -13.48 34.79 -1.00
CA ARG A 10 -12.98 36.16 -0.74
C ARG A 10 -12.31 36.26 0.63
N PHE A 11 -12.91 35.69 1.67
CA PHE A 11 -12.32 35.62 2.99
C PHE A 11 -11.00 34.84 2.99
N ALA A 12 -10.93 33.70 2.30
CA ALA A 12 -9.69 32.94 2.15
C ALA A 12 -8.62 33.71 1.38
N PHE A 13 -9.01 34.48 0.36
CA PHE A 13 -8.09 35.32 -0.43
C PHE A 13 -7.52 36.47 0.41
N ASP A 14 -8.35 37.16 1.19
CA ASP A 14 -7.93 38.25 2.07
C ASP A 14 -7.07 37.74 3.26
N LEU A 15 -7.32 36.51 3.72
CA LEU A 15 -6.53 35.82 4.75
C LEU A 15 -5.13 35.39 4.24
N LEU A 16 -5.05 34.97 2.98
CA LEU A 16 -3.80 34.65 2.28
C LEU A 16 -2.93 35.90 2.02
N ALA A 17 -3.56 37.07 1.87
CA ALA A 17 -2.90 38.33 1.55
C ALA A 17 -2.34 39.12 2.75
N GLY A 18 -2.35 38.54 3.97
CA GLY A 18 -2.05 39.25 5.23
C GLY A 18 -0.75 40.08 5.27
N PRO A 19 -0.60 40.99 6.27
CA PRO A 19 0.40 42.05 6.26
C PRO A 19 1.85 41.52 6.23
N PRO A 20 2.78 42.29 5.63
CA PRO A 20 4.14 41.84 5.34
C PRO A 20 4.90 41.67 6.66
N THR A 21 5.19 40.42 7.00
CA THR A 21 6.19 40.06 8.01
C THR A 21 7.28 39.26 7.31
N ARG A 22 8.50 39.25 7.87
CA ARG A 22 9.78 38.77 7.28
C ARG A 22 9.81 37.39 6.58
N THR A 23 8.72 36.61 6.55
CA THR A 23 8.58 35.46 5.66
C THR A 23 8.08 35.94 4.30
N THR A 24 8.79 35.62 3.21
CA THR A 24 8.37 35.99 1.86
C THR A 24 6.91 35.56 1.64
N ASN A 25 6.07 36.43 1.07
CA ASN A 25 4.63 36.16 0.87
C ASN A 25 4.40 34.79 0.19
N ARG A 26 5.32 34.36 -0.68
CA ARG A 26 5.34 33.05 -1.35
C ARG A 26 5.38 31.86 -0.38
N VAL A 27 6.28 31.86 0.60
CA VAL A 27 6.44 30.75 1.56
C VAL A 27 5.20 30.61 2.42
N ARG A 28 4.61 31.73 2.85
CA ARG A 28 3.36 31.73 3.63
C ARG A 28 2.20 31.12 2.85
N VAL A 29 2.02 31.54 1.59
CA VAL A 29 0.96 30.99 0.71
C VAL A 29 1.16 29.48 0.51
N VAL A 30 2.39 29.05 0.19
CA VAL A 30 2.67 27.61 0.00
C VAL A 30 2.42 26.83 1.27
N LYS A 31 2.91 27.26 2.44
CA LYS A 31 2.62 26.61 3.72
C LYS A 31 1.12 26.50 4.01
N THR A 32 0.35 27.54 3.67
CA THR A 32 -1.11 27.52 3.83
C THR A 32 -1.75 26.42 2.96
N ILE A 33 -1.31 26.29 1.71
CA ILE A 33 -1.76 25.22 0.80
C ILE A 33 -1.37 23.83 1.34
N LEU A 34 -0.15 23.67 1.87
CA LEU A 34 0.28 22.40 2.45
C LEU A 34 -0.54 22.02 3.69
N TRP A 35 -0.85 22.98 4.57
CA TRP A 35 -1.73 22.76 5.72
C TRP A 35 -3.16 22.39 5.31
N PHE A 36 -3.66 22.95 4.20
CA PHE A 36 -4.94 22.56 3.62
C PHE A 36 -4.94 21.07 3.24
N PHE A 37 -3.98 20.63 2.41
CA PHE A 37 -3.90 19.22 2.00
C PHE A 37 -3.64 18.28 3.17
N LEU A 38 -2.85 18.70 4.17
CA LEU A 38 -2.64 17.93 5.38
C LEU A 38 -3.95 17.74 6.18
N GLY A 39 -4.82 18.77 6.21
CA GLY A 39 -6.16 18.68 6.81
C GLY A 39 -7.07 17.70 6.08
N VAL A 40 -7.09 17.73 4.74
CA VAL A 40 -7.85 16.76 3.93
C VAL A 40 -7.36 15.33 4.20
N ALA A 41 -6.05 15.12 4.16
CA ALA A 41 -5.44 13.82 4.36
C ALA A 41 -5.65 13.27 5.77
N ALA A 42 -5.63 14.12 6.80
CA ALA A 42 -5.89 13.71 8.18
C ALA A 42 -7.30 13.11 8.35
N THR A 43 -8.30 13.67 7.66
CA THR A 43 -9.66 13.11 7.67
C THR A 43 -9.69 11.76 6.97
N VAL A 44 -9.12 11.63 5.76
CA VAL A 44 -9.06 10.34 5.05
C VAL A 44 -8.29 9.31 5.87
N ALA A 45 -7.20 9.72 6.52
CA ALA A 45 -6.38 8.87 7.38
C ALA A 45 -7.17 8.25 8.53
N PHE A 46 -8.01 9.05 9.19
CA PHE A 46 -8.88 8.56 10.26
C PHE A 46 -9.79 7.43 9.78
N PHE A 47 -10.44 7.58 8.61
CA PHE A 47 -11.29 6.54 8.05
C PHE A 47 -10.49 5.34 7.53
N ARG A 48 -9.32 5.56 6.94
CA ARG A 48 -8.44 4.49 6.46
C ARG A 48 -8.00 3.56 7.60
N PHE A 49 -7.63 4.12 8.76
CA PHE A 49 -7.20 3.32 9.91
C PHE A 49 -8.36 2.71 10.71
N THR A 50 -9.56 3.29 10.66
CA THR A 50 -10.73 2.76 11.38
C THR A 50 -11.60 1.82 10.56
N ARG A 51 -11.66 1.99 9.23
CA ARG A 51 -12.55 1.25 8.31
C ARG A 51 -11.82 0.37 7.28
N GLY A 52 -10.49 0.44 7.20
CA GLY A 52 -9.68 -0.41 6.34
C GLY A 52 -9.47 0.14 4.92
N LEU A 53 -8.75 -0.64 4.10
CA LEU A 53 -8.34 -0.26 2.74
C LEU A 53 -9.54 -0.06 1.82
N GLY A 54 -10.42 -1.06 1.70
CA GLY A 54 -11.54 -1.03 0.75
C GLY A 54 -12.56 0.08 0.98
N ALA A 55 -12.56 0.72 2.16
CA ALA A 55 -13.40 1.87 2.45
C ALA A 55 -12.83 3.19 1.88
N THR A 56 -11.53 3.24 1.56
CA THR A 56 -10.79 4.48 1.28
C THR A 56 -9.96 4.44 0.01
N THR A 57 -9.99 3.33 -0.73
CA THR A 57 -9.25 3.16 -1.98
C THR A 57 -10.14 2.57 -3.06
N ALA A 58 -9.75 2.76 -4.32
CA ALA A 58 -10.32 2.08 -5.48
C ALA A 58 -9.56 0.77 -5.81
N LEU A 59 -8.74 0.27 -4.89
CA LEU A 59 -7.98 -0.96 -5.08
C LEU A 59 -8.91 -2.18 -5.07
N THR A 60 -8.48 -3.24 -5.76
CA THR A 60 -9.20 -4.52 -5.83
C THR A 60 -8.24 -5.67 -5.58
N ASP A 61 -8.75 -6.88 -5.36
CA ASP A 61 -7.91 -8.06 -5.17
C ASP A 61 -7.08 -8.39 -6.43
N VAL A 62 -7.55 -7.98 -7.61
CA VAL A 62 -6.80 -8.16 -8.86
C VAL A 62 -5.74 -7.08 -9.05
N THR A 63 -6.05 -5.84 -8.64
CA THR A 63 -5.17 -4.67 -8.70
C THR A 63 -4.90 -4.13 -7.28
N PRO A 64 -4.08 -4.83 -6.48
CA PRO A 64 -3.85 -4.50 -5.09
C PRO A 64 -2.88 -3.31 -4.93
N TRP A 65 -2.09 -3.01 -5.96
CA TRP A 65 -1.16 -1.89 -5.99
C TRP A 65 -1.62 -0.87 -7.03
N GLY A 66 -1.72 0.38 -6.58
CA GLY A 66 -2.19 1.50 -7.39
C GLY A 66 -1.35 2.75 -7.13
N LEU A 67 -2.02 3.90 -7.01
CA LEU A 67 -1.38 5.20 -6.81
C LEU A 67 -0.45 5.20 -5.60
N TRP A 68 -0.83 4.62 -4.46
CA TRP A 68 -0.01 4.66 -3.24
C TRP A 68 1.34 3.96 -3.40
N ILE A 69 1.36 2.72 -3.88
CA ILE A 69 2.65 2.06 -4.16
C ILE A 69 3.41 2.76 -5.29
N GLY A 70 2.72 3.13 -6.38
CA GLY A 70 3.37 3.75 -7.53
C GLY A 70 3.99 5.11 -7.26
N PHE A 71 3.25 6.00 -6.61
CA PHE A 71 3.64 7.36 -6.30
C PHE A 71 4.34 7.46 -4.93
N ASP A 72 3.69 7.06 -3.84
CA ASP A 72 4.20 7.32 -2.48
C ASP A 72 5.43 6.46 -2.16
N VAL A 73 5.43 5.20 -2.60
CA VAL A 73 6.55 4.28 -2.32
C VAL A 73 7.60 4.32 -3.40
N LEU A 74 7.28 3.85 -4.61
CA LEU A 74 8.26 3.72 -5.69
C LEU A 74 8.70 5.07 -6.23
N GLY A 75 7.76 6.00 -6.42
CA GLY A 75 8.04 7.38 -6.81
C GLY A 75 8.77 8.13 -5.69
N GLY A 76 8.25 8.09 -4.45
CA GLY A 76 8.82 8.77 -3.30
C GLY A 76 10.27 8.38 -3.01
N VAL A 77 10.57 7.07 -3.03
CA VAL A 77 11.95 6.57 -2.90
C VAL A 77 12.83 7.10 -4.04
N ALA A 78 12.34 7.10 -5.27
CA ALA A 78 13.12 7.53 -6.41
C ALA A 78 13.38 9.05 -6.37
N LEU A 79 12.41 9.85 -5.89
CA LEU A 79 12.57 11.29 -5.66
C LEU A 79 13.62 11.60 -4.57
N ALA A 80 13.73 10.73 -3.57
CA ALA A 80 14.75 10.83 -2.53
C ALA A 80 16.19 10.50 -3.00
N ALA A 81 16.38 10.07 -4.26
CA ALA A 81 17.67 9.67 -4.79
C ALA A 81 18.72 10.82 -4.84
N GLY A 82 18.28 12.08 -4.81
CA GLY A 82 19.17 13.25 -4.84
C GLY A 82 20.27 13.23 -3.77
N GLY A 83 19.94 12.82 -2.54
CA GLY A 83 20.88 12.81 -1.41
C GLY A 83 22.10 11.94 -1.68
N PHE A 84 21.91 10.65 -2.01
CA PHE A 84 23.05 9.76 -2.24
C PHE A 84 23.81 10.10 -3.51
N VAL A 85 23.13 10.60 -4.56
CA VAL A 85 23.79 10.96 -5.82
C VAL A 85 24.73 12.14 -5.61
N ILE A 86 24.30 13.16 -4.87
CA ILE A 86 25.13 14.33 -4.55
C ILE A 86 26.22 13.95 -3.53
N ALA A 87 25.89 13.14 -2.52
CA ALA A 87 26.89 12.64 -1.57
C ALA A 87 27.98 11.82 -2.28
N ALA A 88 27.63 10.92 -3.21
CA ALA A 88 28.60 10.19 -4.02
C ALA A 88 29.42 11.14 -4.93
N THR A 89 28.77 12.14 -5.53
CA THR A 89 29.44 13.17 -6.35
C THR A 89 30.53 13.90 -5.57
N VAL A 90 30.27 14.26 -4.32
CA VAL A 90 31.23 14.98 -3.48
C VAL A 90 32.27 14.04 -2.86
N TYR A 91 31.83 13.00 -2.17
CA TYR A 91 32.72 12.19 -1.31
C TYR A 91 33.43 11.04 -2.03
N ILE A 92 32.86 10.50 -3.13
CA ILE A 92 33.50 9.44 -3.92
C ILE A 92 34.26 10.03 -5.11
N PHE A 93 33.60 10.91 -5.87
CA PHE A 93 34.22 11.52 -7.05
C PHE A 93 35.06 12.76 -6.74
N HIS A 94 35.17 13.15 -5.45
CA HIS A 94 35.97 14.28 -4.98
C HIS A 94 35.67 15.59 -5.71
N LEU A 95 34.39 15.87 -6.00
CA LEU A 95 33.94 17.10 -6.63
C LEU A 95 33.45 18.11 -5.58
N ASP A 96 34.39 18.68 -4.83
CA ASP A 96 34.16 19.55 -3.67
C ASP A 96 33.29 20.78 -3.98
N ARG A 97 33.26 21.24 -5.24
CA ARG A 97 32.38 22.35 -5.68
C ARG A 97 30.89 22.12 -5.39
N TYR A 98 30.45 20.86 -5.26
CA TYR A 98 29.05 20.53 -4.97
C TYR A 98 28.76 20.37 -3.47
N HIS A 99 29.74 20.60 -2.59
CA HIS A 99 29.53 20.57 -1.14
C HIS A 99 28.36 21.44 -0.64
N PRO A 100 28.13 22.67 -1.16
CA PRO A 100 27.05 23.53 -0.67
C PRO A 100 25.63 22.95 -0.83
N ILE A 101 25.44 21.99 -1.76
CA ILE A 101 24.15 21.36 -2.04
C ILE A 101 24.00 19.97 -1.40
N VAL A 102 25.01 19.47 -0.67
CA VAL A 102 24.95 18.15 0.00
C VAL A 102 23.92 18.17 1.13
N ARG A 103 24.00 19.13 2.06
CA ARG A 103 23.09 19.23 3.22
C ARG A 103 21.60 19.28 2.82
N PRO A 104 21.15 20.16 1.89
CA PRO A 104 19.75 20.16 1.46
C PRO A 104 19.36 18.86 0.73
N ALA A 105 20.23 18.29 -0.11
CA ALA A 105 19.93 17.04 -0.80
C ALA A 105 19.76 15.85 0.18
N VAL A 106 20.59 15.77 1.22
CA VAL A 106 20.48 14.75 2.29
C VAL A 106 19.22 14.96 3.13
N LEU A 107 18.87 16.21 3.46
CA LEU A 107 17.61 16.52 4.14
C LEU A 107 16.40 16.06 3.31
N THR A 108 16.38 16.37 2.02
CA THR A 108 15.29 15.96 1.12
C THR A 108 15.24 14.45 0.97
N ALA A 109 16.37 13.76 0.92
CA ALA A 109 16.41 12.30 0.95
C ALA A 109 15.84 11.73 2.26
N PHE A 110 16.26 12.26 3.40
CA PHE A 110 15.76 11.85 4.73
C PHE A 110 14.24 12.03 4.86
N LEU A 111 13.72 13.19 4.48
CA LEU A 111 12.28 13.48 4.53
C LEU A 111 11.50 12.69 3.47
N GLY A 112 12.07 12.45 2.30
CA GLY A 112 11.49 11.58 1.28
C GLY A 112 11.31 10.14 1.79
N TYR A 113 12.32 9.58 2.47
CA TYR A 113 12.18 8.26 3.11
C TYR A 113 11.21 8.26 4.28
N ALA A 114 11.18 9.33 5.09
CA ALA A 114 10.16 9.47 6.13
C ALA A 114 8.75 9.45 5.54
N ALA A 115 8.54 10.18 4.43
CA ALA A 115 7.29 10.23 3.69
C ALA A 115 6.89 8.85 3.15
N VAL A 116 7.84 8.10 2.57
CA VAL A 116 7.63 6.71 2.11
C VAL A 116 7.19 5.81 3.27
N ILE A 117 7.86 5.88 4.43
CA ILE A 117 7.50 5.08 5.60
C ILE A 117 6.07 5.42 6.06
N VAL A 118 5.72 6.69 6.12
CA VAL A 118 4.36 7.14 6.46
C VAL A 118 3.35 6.63 5.41
N GLY A 119 3.65 6.75 4.11
CA GLY A 119 2.84 6.21 3.02
C GLY A 119 2.63 4.70 3.14
N LEU A 120 3.68 3.93 3.47
CA LEU A 120 3.57 2.49 3.71
C LEU A 120 2.65 2.14 4.88
N LEU A 121 2.58 2.97 5.94
CA LEU A 121 1.62 2.76 7.02
C LEU A 121 0.17 2.88 6.52
N PHE A 122 -0.09 3.71 5.50
CA PHE A 122 -1.40 3.79 4.84
C PHE A 122 -1.66 2.64 3.88
N ASP A 123 -0.63 2.10 3.23
CA ASP A 123 -0.78 1.02 2.27
C ASP A 123 -0.97 -0.36 2.94
N LEU A 124 -0.34 -0.57 4.09
CA LEU A 124 -0.40 -1.86 4.80
C LEU A 124 -1.77 -2.15 5.42
N GLY A 125 -2.29 -3.36 5.18
CA GLY A 125 -3.54 -3.82 5.81
C GLY A 125 -3.47 -3.88 7.35
N LEU A 126 -2.30 -4.22 7.91
CA LEU A 126 -2.03 -4.30 9.35
C LEU A 126 -0.77 -3.49 9.70
N PRO A 127 -0.84 -2.15 9.77
CA PRO A 127 0.34 -1.29 9.88
C PRO A 127 1.12 -1.48 11.18
N TRP A 128 0.47 -1.87 12.29
CA TRP A 128 1.15 -2.17 13.57
C TRP A 128 2.07 -3.41 13.51
N ASN A 129 2.00 -4.21 12.44
CA ASN A 129 2.89 -5.35 12.22
C ASN A 129 4.13 -5.02 11.38
N ILE A 130 4.36 -3.74 11.02
CA ILE A 130 5.48 -3.32 10.16
C ILE A 130 6.86 -3.69 10.72
N TRP A 131 6.99 -3.86 12.03
CA TRP A 131 8.25 -4.25 12.68
C TRP A 131 8.61 -5.73 12.47
N ARG A 132 7.65 -6.61 12.14
CA ARG A 132 7.88 -8.07 12.12
C ARG A 132 9.06 -8.52 11.24
N PRO A 133 9.33 -7.95 10.05
CA PRO A 133 10.48 -8.33 9.22
C PRO A 133 11.84 -8.14 9.90
N THR A 134 11.94 -7.32 10.96
CA THR A 134 13.18 -7.16 11.74
C THR A 134 13.53 -8.41 12.55
N ILE A 135 12.54 -9.22 12.93
CA ILE A 135 12.71 -10.41 13.79
C ILE A 135 12.44 -11.70 13.00
N TYR A 136 11.40 -11.72 12.17
CA TYR A 136 10.95 -12.90 11.43
C TYR A 136 11.39 -12.81 9.96
N TRP A 137 12.56 -13.35 9.66
CA TRP A 137 13.23 -13.16 8.37
C TRP A 137 12.70 -14.14 7.32
N GLN A 138 12.39 -13.62 6.11
CA GLN A 138 12.00 -14.41 4.94
C GLN A 138 12.93 -14.08 3.76
N HIS A 139 14.04 -14.80 3.68
CA HIS A 139 15.11 -14.54 2.72
C HIS A 139 14.72 -14.76 1.25
N HIS A 140 13.63 -15.47 0.97
CA HIS A 140 13.17 -15.71 -0.39
C HIS A 140 12.25 -14.59 -0.92
N SER A 141 11.93 -13.58 -0.11
CA SER A 141 11.07 -12.47 -0.51
C SER A 141 11.87 -11.23 -0.83
N ALA A 142 11.71 -10.69 -2.05
CA ALA A 142 12.28 -9.38 -2.40
C ALA A 142 11.74 -8.26 -1.48
N LEU A 143 10.51 -8.39 -0.96
CA LEU A 143 9.95 -7.41 -0.03
C LEU A 143 10.66 -7.40 1.33
N PHE A 144 11.23 -8.54 1.75
CA PHE A 144 12.05 -8.61 2.97
C PHE A 144 13.34 -7.81 2.81
N GLU A 145 14.03 -7.98 1.67
CA GLU A 145 15.24 -7.20 1.35
C GLU A 145 14.92 -5.70 1.29
N VAL A 146 13.84 -5.33 0.60
CA VAL A 146 13.37 -3.94 0.51
C VAL A 146 13.10 -3.36 1.90
N ALA A 147 12.39 -4.06 2.77
CA ALA A 147 12.06 -3.59 4.12
C ALA A 147 13.34 -3.31 4.95
N TRP A 148 14.30 -4.24 4.94
CA TRP A 148 15.57 -4.05 5.65
C TRP A 148 16.37 -2.88 5.09
N CYS A 149 16.44 -2.76 3.76
CA CYS A 149 17.14 -1.66 3.11
C CYS A 149 16.53 -0.30 3.48
N VAL A 150 15.20 -0.17 3.49
CA VAL A 150 14.51 1.07 3.91
C VAL A 150 14.82 1.42 5.36
N MET A 151 14.71 0.46 6.29
CA MET A 151 14.94 0.70 7.71
C MET A 151 16.39 1.11 8.02
N LEU A 152 17.36 0.38 7.45
CA LEU A 152 18.77 0.69 7.63
C LEU A 152 19.13 2.02 6.97
N TYR A 153 18.68 2.26 5.74
CA TYR A 153 19.01 3.48 5.02
C TYR A 153 18.38 4.72 5.65
N PHE A 154 17.12 4.64 6.09
CA PHE A 154 16.48 5.72 6.85
C PHE A 154 17.26 6.06 8.12
N THR A 155 17.76 5.04 8.82
CA THR A 155 18.60 5.23 10.01
C THR A 155 19.93 5.91 9.66
N VAL A 156 20.57 5.51 8.56
CA VAL A 156 21.82 6.13 8.09
C VAL A 156 21.59 7.59 7.70
N LEU A 157 20.53 7.90 6.94
CA LEU A 157 20.17 9.27 6.57
C LEU A 157 19.90 10.15 7.81
N ALA A 158 19.20 9.60 8.82
CA ALA A 158 18.97 10.30 10.07
C ALA A 158 20.30 10.64 10.78
N LEU A 159 21.23 9.69 10.83
CA LEU A 159 22.55 9.88 11.45
C LEU A 159 23.46 10.81 10.62
N GLU A 160 23.35 10.78 9.29
CA GLU A 160 24.07 11.67 8.38
C GLU A 160 23.60 13.12 8.51
N PHE A 161 22.29 13.34 8.70
CA PHE A 161 21.71 14.66 8.92
C PHE A 161 21.82 15.16 10.37
N ALA A 162 21.93 14.27 11.35
CA ALA A 162 22.00 14.61 12.77
C ALA A 162 23.05 15.68 13.17
N PRO A 163 24.27 15.76 12.58
CA PRO A 163 25.19 16.85 12.83
C PRO A 163 24.58 18.24 12.64
N VAL A 164 23.72 18.44 11.64
CA VAL A 164 23.08 19.74 11.35
C VAL A 164 22.18 20.17 12.50
N VAL A 165 21.50 19.22 13.14
CA VAL A 165 20.69 19.47 14.33
C VAL A 165 21.57 19.69 15.56
N ALA A 166 22.62 18.88 15.71
CA ALA A 166 23.55 18.94 16.84
C ALA A 166 24.38 20.23 16.88
N GLU A 167 24.63 20.89 15.74
CA GLU A 167 25.29 22.21 15.67
C GLU A 167 24.58 23.27 16.54
N LYS A 168 23.25 23.16 16.73
CA LYS A 168 22.47 24.10 17.55
C LYS A 168 22.18 23.60 18.98
N MET A 169 22.64 22.41 19.34
CA MET A 169 22.45 21.82 20.66
C MET A 169 23.62 22.17 21.60
N PRO A 170 23.41 22.22 22.92
CA PRO A 170 24.47 22.55 23.89
C PRO A 170 25.50 21.41 24.12
N PHE A 171 25.47 20.33 23.33
CA PHE A 171 26.26 19.12 23.54
C PHE A 171 27.36 18.94 22.47
N PRO A 172 28.54 19.57 22.62
CA PRO A 172 29.60 19.52 21.60
C PRO A 172 30.21 18.13 21.41
N TRP A 173 30.18 17.28 22.45
CA TRP A 173 30.68 15.90 22.35
C TRP A 173 29.88 15.07 21.33
N LEU A 174 28.55 15.27 21.28
CA LEU A 174 27.66 14.57 20.36
C LEU A 174 27.94 14.99 18.92
N TYR A 175 28.08 16.29 18.67
CA TYR A 175 28.45 16.82 17.36
C TYR A 175 29.78 16.24 16.87
N ASN A 176 30.81 16.22 17.73
CA ASN A 176 32.13 15.69 17.37
C ASN A 176 32.10 14.20 17.02
N ILE A 177 31.32 13.39 17.76
CA ILE A 177 31.14 11.96 17.45
C ILE A 177 30.44 11.81 16.10
N LEU A 178 29.32 12.50 15.87
CA LEU A 178 28.57 12.39 14.62
C LEU A 178 29.40 12.85 13.41
N LYS A 179 30.18 13.93 13.54
CA LYS A 179 31.13 14.38 12.49
C LYS A 179 32.20 13.35 12.20
N LYS A 180 32.78 12.71 13.22
CA LYS A 180 33.78 11.65 13.04
C LYS A 180 33.24 10.46 12.24
N PHE A 181 31.96 10.10 12.44
CA PHE A 181 31.32 8.99 11.74
C PHE A 181 30.63 9.37 10.42
N THR A 182 30.65 10.65 10.02
CA THR A 182 29.96 11.10 8.79
C THR A 182 30.46 10.37 7.55
N LEU A 183 31.78 10.27 7.34
CA LEU A 183 32.31 9.60 6.13
C LEU A 183 31.93 8.11 6.05
N PRO A 184 32.10 7.28 7.11
CA PRO A 184 31.58 5.92 7.13
C PRO A 184 30.07 5.83 6.86
N LEU A 185 29.27 6.73 7.43
CA LEU A 185 27.82 6.76 7.24
C LEU A 185 27.46 7.10 5.78
N VAL A 186 28.13 8.06 5.17
CA VAL A 186 27.96 8.40 3.74
C VAL A 186 28.25 7.19 2.86
N ILE A 187 29.37 6.49 3.09
CA ILE A 187 29.71 5.29 2.31
C ILE A 187 28.64 4.21 2.47
N LEU A 188 28.22 3.95 3.72
CA LEU A 188 27.15 3.00 4.00
C LEU A 188 25.82 3.42 3.34
N GLY A 189 25.51 4.72 3.36
CA GLY A 189 24.32 5.29 2.72
C GLY A 189 24.33 5.09 1.21
N ILE A 190 25.47 5.27 0.56
CA ILE A 190 25.62 5.04 -0.89
C ILE A 190 25.46 3.55 -1.22
N MET A 191 26.06 2.66 -0.42
CA MET A 191 25.91 1.21 -0.58
C MET A 191 24.45 0.76 -0.42
N LEU A 192 23.80 1.17 0.67
CA LEU A 192 22.40 0.82 0.97
C LEU A 192 21.43 1.42 -0.05
N SER A 193 21.68 2.65 -0.52
CA SER A 193 20.85 3.27 -1.56
C SER A 193 20.96 2.51 -2.89
N THR A 194 22.17 2.09 -3.28
CA THR A 194 22.39 1.28 -4.48
C THR A 194 21.62 -0.05 -4.42
N LEU A 195 21.68 -0.73 -3.26
CA LEU A 195 20.93 -1.96 -3.02
C LEU A 195 19.42 -1.71 -3.06
N HIS A 196 18.96 -0.68 -2.37
CA HIS A 196 17.53 -0.41 -2.26
C HIS A 196 16.88 -0.05 -3.61
N GLN A 197 17.48 0.87 -4.36
CA GLN A 197 16.94 1.30 -5.66
C GLN A 197 16.88 0.13 -6.65
N SER A 198 17.87 -0.76 -6.62
CA SER A 198 17.86 -1.96 -7.47
C SER A 198 16.87 -3.03 -6.97
N SER A 199 16.78 -3.25 -5.66
CA SER A 199 15.84 -4.20 -5.03
C SER A 199 14.37 -3.87 -5.30
N LEU A 200 14.01 -2.57 -5.37
CA LEU A 200 12.66 -2.17 -5.78
C LEU A 200 12.33 -2.63 -7.20
N GLY A 201 13.31 -2.67 -8.11
CA GLY A 201 13.12 -3.24 -9.44
C GLY A 201 12.91 -4.76 -9.40
N THR A 202 13.57 -5.46 -8.48
CA THR A 202 13.43 -6.92 -8.27
C THR A 202 11.99 -7.33 -7.92
N LEU A 203 11.21 -6.46 -7.28
CA LEU A 203 9.80 -6.70 -6.95
C LEU A 203 8.95 -7.07 -8.19
N PHE A 204 9.34 -6.62 -9.38
CA PHE A 204 8.58 -6.86 -10.60
C PHE A 204 9.03 -8.09 -11.38
N LEU A 205 10.15 -8.72 -11.00
CA LEU A 205 10.62 -9.95 -11.64
C LEU A 205 9.68 -11.14 -11.36
N ILE A 206 8.93 -11.09 -10.26
CA ILE A 206 7.91 -12.11 -9.91
C ILE A 206 6.59 -11.94 -10.67
N MET A 207 6.45 -10.92 -11.53
CA MET A 207 5.20 -10.62 -12.27
C MET A 207 5.32 -10.73 -13.81
N PRO A 208 5.98 -11.76 -14.38
CA PRO A 208 6.25 -11.85 -15.82
C PRO A 208 5.00 -11.90 -16.70
N HIS A 209 3.87 -12.35 -16.15
CA HIS A 209 2.60 -12.51 -16.87
C HIS A 209 1.52 -11.54 -16.41
N ARG A 210 1.83 -10.62 -15.49
CA ARG A 210 0.90 -9.56 -15.06
C ARG A 210 1.32 -8.18 -15.53
N LEU A 211 2.61 -7.98 -15.80
CA LEU A 211 3.15 -6.73 -16.31
C LEU A 211 3.27 -6.79 -17.83
N HIS A 212 2.82 -5.75 -18.52
CA HIS A 212 2.88 -5.68 -19.98
C HIS A 212 4.32 -5.79 -20.51
N ASP A 213 4.50 -6.40 -21.69
CA ASP A 213 5.80 -6.74 -22.29
C ASP A 213 6.74 -5.52 -22.46
N LEU A 214 6.17 -4.34 -22.69
CA LEU A 214 6.90 -3.07 -22.77
C LEU A 214 7.52 -2.65 -21.43
N TRP A 215 6.87 -3.02 -20.31
CA TRP A 215 7.36 -2.67 -18.98
C TRP A 215 8.18 -3.76 -18.30
N TYR A 216 7.80 -5.03 -18.49
CA TYR A 216 8.51 -6.16 -17.92
C TYR A 216 9.90 -6.32 -18.55
N SER A 217 10.91 -6.52 -17.71
CA SER A 217 12.30 -6.77 -18.13
C SER A 217 13.07 -7.52 -17.03
N PRO A 218 13.88 -8.53 -17.37
CA PRO A 218 14.85 -9.10 -16.43
C PRO A 218 15.87 -8.07 -15.92
N LEU A 219 16.09 -6.98 -16.65
CA LEU A 219 16.99 -5.87 -16.26
C LEU A 219 16.31 -4.82 -15.37
N GLN A 220 15.11 -5.09 -14.84
CA GLN A 220 14.38 -4.14 -13.99
C GLN A 220 15.21 -3.56 -12.83
N PRO A 221 16.02 -4.35 -12.09
CA PRO A 221 16.87 -3.81 -11.01
C PRO A 221 17.86 -2.75 -11.51
N ALA A 222 18.50 -2.99 -12.65
CA ALA A 222 19.42 -2.05 -13.26
C ALA A 222 18.70 -0.80 -13.80
N LEU A 223 17.54 -0.98 -14.45
CA LEU A 223 16.73 0.13 -14.95
C LEU A 223 16.25 1.04 -13.81
N PHE A 224 15.83 0.46 -12.67
CA PHE A 224 15.42 1.23 -11.50
C PHE A 224 16.57 2.02 -10.90
N PHE A 225 17.75 1.43 -10.78
CA PHE A 225 18.94 2.13 -10.29
C PHE A 225 19.38 3.27 -11.23
N VAL A 226 19.53 3.01 -12.53
CA VAL A 226 19.97 4.03 -13.50
C VAL A 226 18.96 5.18 -13.57
N SER A 227 17.66 4.87 -13.58
CA SER A 227 16.62 5.92 -13.53
C SER A 227 16.64 6.72 -12.24
N ALA A 228 16.90 6.09 -11.08
CA ALA A 228 17.03 6.80 -9.81
C ALA A 228 18.21 7.79 -9.81
N VAL A 229 19.35 7.45 -10.42
CA VAL A 229 20.47 8.38 -10.56
C VAL A 229 20.11 9.58 -11.44
N GLY A 230 19.46 9.34 -12.59
CA GLY A 230 18.99 10.40 -13.49
C GLY A 230 17.96 11.31 -12.82
N LEU A 231 16.98 10.71 -12.13
CA LEU A 231 15.98 11.40 -11.34
C LEU A 231 16.59 12.20 -10.20
N GLY A 232 17.56 11.65 -9.46
CA GLY A 232 18.23 12.35 -8.36
C GLY A 232 18.89 13.66 -8.80
N LEU A 233 19.59 13.64 -9.95
CA LEU A 233 20.20 14.86 -10.53
C LEU A 233 19.14 15.89 -10.97
N GLY A 234 18.05 15.43 -11.58
CA GLY A 234 16.92 16.28 -11.97
C GLY A 234 16.19 16.87 -10.77
N MET A 235 15.97 16.06 -9.73
CA MET A 235 15.27 16.45 -8.51
C MET A 235 16.06 17.49 -7.72
N VAL A 236 17.37 17.33 -7.54
CA VAL A 236 18.22 18.33 -6.86
C VAL A 236 18.20 19.67 -7.62
N THR A 237 18.17 19.60 -8.96
CA THR A 237 18.02 20.81 -9.80
C THR A 237 16.68 21.48 -9.54
N MET A 238 15.58 20.71 -9.52
CA MET A 238 14.23 21.23 -9.26
C MET A 238 14.06 21.77 -7.85
N GLU A 239 14.57 21.08 -6.84
CA GLU A 239 14.55 21.49 -5.44
C GLU A 239 15.28 22.82 -5.25
N SER A 240 16.47 22.95 -5.83
CA SER A 240 17.28 24.16 -5.75
C SER A 240 16.55 25.34 -6.39
N LEU A 241 16.03 25.18 -7.61
CA LEU A 241 15.29 26.23 -8.32
C LEU A 241 14.01 26.63 -7.58
N THR A 242 13.25 25.65 -7.08
CA THR A 242 11.99 25.89 -6.36
C THR A 242 12.25 26.61 -5.04
N THR A 243 13.26 26.17 -4.29
CA THR A 243 13.60 26.77 -2.99
C THR A 243 14.17 28.17 -3.16
N SER A 244 15.04 28.40 -4.14
CA SER A 244 15.50 29.74 -4.50
C SER A 244 14.35 30.68 -4.89
N TRP A 245 13.37 30.19 -5.66
CA TRP A 245 12.17 30.97 -6.01
C TRP A 245 11.30 31.30 -4.79
N LEU A 246 11.10 30.35 -3.88
CA LEU A 246 10.29 30.53 -2.67
C LEU A 246 10.91 31.55 -1.70
N TYR A 247 12.20 31.39 -1.42
CA TYR A 247 12.95 32.23 -0.49
C TYR A 247 13.54 33.48 -1.14
N GLN A 248 13.27 33.71 -2.43
CA GLN A 248 13.77 34.87 -3.20
C GLN A 248 15.30 34.99 -3.14
N ARG A 249 15.99 33.85 -3.26
CA ARG A 249 17.46 33.75 -3.31
C ARG A 249 17.91 33.50 -4.73
N GLU A 250 19.13 33.90 -5.06
CA GLU A 250 19.71 33.52 -6.35
C GLU A 250 20.05 32.02 -6.36
N PRO A 251 19.66 31.27 -7.42
CA PRO A 251 20.10 29.89 -7.58
C PRO A 251 21.60 29.80 -7.87
N GLU A 252 22.23 28.71 -7.41
CA GLU A 252 23.63 28.36 -7.70
C GLU A 252 23.82 27.90 -9.16
N TRP A 253 23.61 28.81 -10.12
CA TRP A 253 23.60 28.51 -11.56
C TRP A 253 24.81 27.70 -12.06
N PRO A 254 26.06 27.96 -11.62
CA PRO A 254 27.22 27.18 -12.06
C PRO A 254 27.12 25.70 -11.64
N LEU A 255 26.61 25.42 -10.44
CA LEU A 255 26.42 24.06 -9.93
C LEU A 255 25.30 23.35 -10.71
N LEU A 256 24.15 24.00 -10.86
CA LEU A 256 22.99 23.42 -11.55
C LEU A 256 23.29 23.11 -13.03
N ARG A 257 23.97 24.04 -13.73
CA ARG A 257 24.43 23.81 -15.12
C ARG A 257 25.49 22.71 -15.18
N GLY A 258 26.30 22.56 -14.15
CA GLY A 258 27.29 21.48 -14.02
C GLY A 258 26.65 20.09 -13.92
N LEU A 259 25.51 19.96 -13.22
CA LEU A 259 24.77 18.70 -13.04
C LEU A 259 24.00 18.27 -14.29
N ALA A 260 23.59 19.21 -15.14
CA ALA A 260 22.83 18.90 -16.35
C ALA A 260 23.57 17.95 -17.31
N LYS A 261 24.88 18.12 -17.52
CA LYS A 261 25.65 17.25 -18.44
C LYS A 261 25.65 15.77 -18.01
N PRO A 262 26.02 15.40 -16.77
CA PRO A 262 25.93 14.01 -16.33
C PRO A 262 24.48 13.52 -16.30
N ALA A 263 23.50 14.36 -15.95
CA ALA A 263 22.08 13.98 -16.01
C ALA A 263 21.69 13.55 -17.42
N SER A 264 22.02 14.34 -18.45
CA SER A 264 21.78 13.99 -19.86
C SER A 264 22.37 12.62 -20.24
N ALA A 265 23.61 12.35 -19.83
CA ALA A 265 24.27 11.07 -20.13
C ALA A 265 23.56 9.87 -19.47
N VAL A 266 23.17 10.00 -18.20
CA VAL A 266 22.45 8.94 -17.47
C VAL A 266 21.06 8.70 -18.06
N LEU A 267 20.35 9.76 -18.45
CA LEU A 267 19.04 9.64 -19.10
C LEU A 267 19.13 8.91 -20.44
N LEU A 268 20.14 9.23 -21.27
CA LEU A 268 20.39 8.51 -22.53
C LEU A 268 20.79 7.05 -22.29
N LEU A 269 21.60 6.78 -21.26
CA LEU A 269 21.92 5.41 -20.86
C LEU A 269 20.66 4.63 -20.47
N TYR A 270 19.78 5.23 -19.67
CA TYR A 270 18.49 4.62 -19.32
C TYR A 270 17.67 4.29 -20.57
N ALA A 271 17.52 5.23 -21.51
CA ALA A 271 16.80 4.98 -22.75
C ALA A 271 17.43 3.90 -23.61
N ALA A 272 18.76 3.89 -23.73
CA ALA A 272 19.50 2.89 -24.48
C ALA A 272 19.33 1.49 -23.86
N LEU A 273 19.43 1.37 -22.53
CA LEU A 273 19.20 0.10 -21.83
C LEU A 273 17.76 -0.37 -22.01
N ARG A 274 16.79 0.54 -21.91
CA ARG A 274 15.36 0.21 -22.02
C ARG A 274 14.95 -0.27 -23.40
N ILE A 275 15.38 0.44 -24.45
CA ILE A 275 15.10 0.07 -25.84
C ILE A 275 15.93 -1.16 -26.24
N GLY A 276 17.21 -1.20 -25.85
CA GLY A 276 18.11 -2.33 -26.12
C GLY A 276 17.60 -3.64 -25.52
N ASP A 277 17.06 -3.61 -24.31
CA ASP A 277 16.42 -4.77 -23.68
C ASP A 277 15.23 -5.30 -24.49
N LEU A 278 14.37 -4.43 -25.02
CA LEU A 278 13.26 -4.84 -25.89
C LEU A 278 13.75 -5.49 -27.19
N VAL A 279 14.85 -4.99 -27.75
CA VAL A 279 15.50 -5.58 -28.94
C VAL A 279 16.03 -6.98 -28.63
N VAL A 280 16.77 -7.13 -27.54
CA VAL A 280 17.35 -8.43 -27.13
C VAL A 280 16.27 -9.46 -26.82
N ARG A 281 15.15 -9.04 -26.21
CA ARG A 281 14.00 -9.93 -25.94
C ARG A 281 13.12 -10.23 -27.16
N GLY A 282 13.42 -9.66 -28.33
CA GLY A 282 12.61 -9.83 -29.54
C GLY A 282 11.20 -9.23 -29.45
N LYS A 283 11.01 -8.23 -28.57
CA LYS A 283 9.71 -7.58 -28.32
C LYS A 283 9.56 -6.26 -29.07
N THR A 284 10.38 -5.99 -30.08
CA THR A 284 10.35 -4.71 -30.82
C THR A 284 9.03 -4.44 -31.54
N ALA A 285 8.29 -5.48 -31.94
CA ALA A 285 6.99 -5.33 -32.57
C ALA A 285 5.97 -4.62 -31.67
N THR A 286 6.04 -4.81 -30.34
CA THR A 286 5.10 -4.18 -29.41
C THR A 286 5.29 -2.66 -29.33
N LEU A 287 6.47 -2.13 -29.67
CA LEU A 287 6.71 -0.68 -29.76
C LEU A 287 5.91 0.03 -30.86
N PHE A 288 5.35 -0.73 -31.80
CA PHE A 288 4.59 -0.21 -32.94
C PHE A 288 3.15 -0.73 -32.97
N ALA A 289 2.73 -1.48 -31.94
CA ALA A 289 1.35 -1.92 -31.81
C ALA A 289 0.41 -0.72 -31.60
N PRO A 290 -0.76 -0.65 -32.26
CA PRO A 290 -1.71 0.44 -32.12
C PRO A 290 -2.54 0.30 -30.83
N GLU A 291 -1.85 0.25 -29.70
CA GLU A 291 -2.42 0.06 -28.36
C GLU A 291 -2.17 1.29 -27.50
N TRP A 292 -3.00 1.51 -26.47
CA TRP A 292 -2.85 2.68 -25.60
C TRP A 292 -1.56 2.57 -24.76
N GLU A 293 -1.15 1.35 -24.41
CA GLU A 293 0.11 1.02 -23.76
C GLU A 293 1.31 1.53 -24.56
N THR A 294 1.30 1.39 -25.89
CA THR A 294 2.37 1.87 -26.75
C THR A 294 2.45 3.39 -26.73
N GLY A 295 1.30 4.08 -26.74
CA GLY A 295 1.24 5.54 -26.60
C GLY A 295 1.78 6.02 -25.24
N LEU A 296 1.38 5.35 -24.15
CA LEU A 296 1.87 5.65 -22.80
C LEU A 296 3.38 5.43 -22.72
N PHE A 297 3.90 4.32 -23.24
CA PHE A 297 5.34 4.02 -23.21
C PHE A 297 6.18 5.09 -23.92
N TRP A 298 5.78 5.51 -25.13
CA TRP A 298 6.51 6.55 -25.86
C TRP A 298 6.37 7.93 -25.22
N GLY A 299 5.18 8.27 -24.71
CA GLY A 299 4.97 9.52 -23.96
C GLY A 299 5.83 9.57 -22.70
N GLU A 300 5.86 8.48 -21.94
CA GLU A 300 6.70 8.32 -20.77
C GLU A 300 8.19 8.43 -21.12
N MET A 301 8.68 7.69 -22.13
CA MET A 301 10.07 7.76 -22.58
C MET A 301 10.48 9.16 -23.06
N ALA A 302 9.58 9.86 -23.75
CA ALA A 302 9.81 11.23 -24.20
C ALA A 302 9.98 12.19 -23.01
N ILE A 303 9.08 12.11 -22.02
CA ILE A 303 9.03 13.02 -20.87
C ILE A 303 10.12 12.69 -19.85
N CYS A 304 10.34 11.41 -19.51
CA CYS A 304 11.27 11.03 -18.45
C CYS A 304 12.74 11.10 -18.89
N SER A 305 13.03 10.86 -20.18
CA SER A 305 14.40 10.64 -20.64
C SER A 305 14.76 11.43 -21.91
N LEU A 306 14.09 11.22 -23.04
CA LEU A 306 14.59 11.69 -24.34
C LEU A 306 14.62 13.21 -24.47
N VAL A 307 13.51 13.89 -24.14
CA VAL A 307 13.43 15.36 -24.25
C VAL A 307 14.31 16.03 -23.18
N PRO A 308 14.26 15.65 -21.89
CA PRO A 308 15.14 16.27 -20.89
C PRO A 308 16.62 16.01 -21.17
N ALA A 309 16.99 14.84 -21.70
CA ALA A 309 18.36 14.57 -22.10
C ALA A 309 18.85 15.55 -23.17
N ALA A 310 18.00 15.89 -24.15
CA ALA A 310 18.33 16.91 -25.15
C ALA A 310 18.45 18.31 -24.54
N LEU A 311 17.51 18.70 -23.68
CA LEU A 311 17.53 20.00 -22.99
C LEU A 311 18.79 20.18 -22.13
N PHE A 312 19.20 19.14 -21.40
CA PHE A 312 20.40 19.15 -20.56
C PHE A 312 21.70 18.96 -21.35
N GLY A 313 21.66 18.26 -22.49
CA GLY A 313 22.84 17.93 -23.29
C GLY A 313 23.29 19.07 -24.21
N ILE A 314 22.34 19.79 -24.82
CA ILE A 314 22.62 20.83 -25.82
C ILE A 314 23.14 22.09 -25.11
N PRO A 315 24.37 22.58 -25.41
CA PRO A 315 24.98 23.70 -24.68
C PRO A 315 24.14 24.98 -24.64
N LYS A 316 23.47 25.32 -25.75
CA LYS A 316 22.59 26.50 -25.84
C LYS A 316 21.38 26.39 -24.91
N LEU A 317 20.78 25.20 -24.81
CA LEU A 317 19.61 24.96 -23.98
C LEU A 317 20.00 24.84 -22.50
N ARG A 318 21.10 24.14 -22.20
CA ARG A 318 21.64 24.03 -20.84
C ARG A 318 22.00 25.39 -20.21
N ALA A 319 22.36 26.39 -21.03
CA ALA A 319 22.61 27.75 -20.54
C ALA A 319 21.31 28.51 -20.17
N SER A 320 20.16 28.09 -20.68
CA SER A 320 18.86 28.72 -20.43
C SER A 320 18.26 28.26 -19.11
N ASN A 321 17.93 29.23 -18.25
CA ASN A 321 17.29 28.98 -16.96
C ASN A 321 15.92 28.30 -17.12
N VAL A 322 15.17 28.70 -18.14
CA VAL A 322 13.84 28.14 -18.46
C VAL A 322 13.96 26.68 -18.90
N ALA A 323 14.92 26.37 -19.76
CA ALA A 323 15.13 25.00 -20.23
C ALA A 323 15.58 24.08 -19.09
N LEU A 324 16.45 24.55 -18.18
CA LEU A 324 16.85 23.78 -16.99
C LEU A 324 15.66 23.46 -16.08
N PHE A 325 14.79 24.44 -15.83
CA PHE A 325 13.58 24.25 -15.03
C PHE A 325 12.65 23.20 -15.65
N PHE A 326 12.30 23.36 -16.94
CA PHE A 326 11.41 22.40 -17.60
C PHE A 326 12.05 21.02 -17.75
N ALA A 327 13.36 20.93 -18.00
CA ALA A 327 14.05 19.65 -18.05
C ALA A 327 14.00 18.91 -16.70
N GLY A 328 14.27 19.61 -15.60
CA GLY A 328 14.16 19.04 -14.26
C GLY A 328 12.73 18.58 -13.94
N LEU A 329 11.73 19.41 -14.28
CA LEU A 329 10.32 19.11 -14.05
C LEU A 329 9.88 17.87 -14.84
N MET A 330 10.28 17.78 -16.10
CA MET A 330 9.98 16.64 -16.97
C MET A 330 10.62 15.34 -16.45
N VAL A 331 11.86 15.38 -15.96
CA VAL A 331 12.51 14.21 -15.33
C VAL A 331 11.73 13.76 -14.10
N VAL A 332 11.35 14.69 -13.22
CA VAL A 332 10.58 14.40 -12.00
C VAL A 332 9.24 13.79 -12.34
N LEU A 333 8.43 14.46 -13.16
CA LEU A 333 7.08 13.98 -13.51
C LEU A 333 7.15 12.70 -14.36
N GLY A 334 8.11 12.59 -15.26
CA GLY A 334 8.25 11.45 -16.16
C GLY A 334 8.65 10.17 -15.43
N PHE A 335 9.60 10.22 -14.49
CA PHE A 335 9.94 9.01 -13.72
C PHE A 335 8.91 8.67 -12.65
N VAL A 336 8.22 9.66 -12.07
CA VAL A 336 7.05 9.38 -11.22
C VAL A 336 5.96 8.67 -12.04
N LEU A 337 5.67 9.15 -13.25
CA LEU A 337 4.77 8.47 -14.17
C LEU A 337 5.26 7.04 -14.47
N ASN A 338 6.55 6.84 -14.76
CA ASN A 338 7.12 5.50 -14.93
C ASN A 338 6.85 4.57 -13.73
N ARG A 339 6.99 5.06 -12.49
CA ARG A 339 6.72 4.25 -11.30
C ARG A 339 5.24 3.91 -11.13
N ILE A 340 4.35 4.84 -11.44
CA ILE A 340 2.89 4.60 -11.49
C ILE A 340 2.55 3.61 -12.61
N SER A 341 3.20 3.71 -13.76
CA SER A 341 3.01 2.79 -14.89
C SER A 341 3.39 1.37 -14.52
N VAL A 342 4.62 1.16 -14.00
CA VAL A 342 5.12 -0.18 -13.65
C VAL A 342 4.32 -0.84 -12.52
N SER A 343 3.85 -0.06 -11.54
CA SER A 343 3.11 -0.59 -10.39
C SER A 343 1.63 -0.87 -10.65
N GLY A 344 1.01 -0.18 -11.61
CA GLY A 344 -0.43 -0.28 -11.84
C GLY A 344 -0.81 -0.25 -13.32
N LEU A 345 -0.56 0.87 -14.02
CA LEU A 345 -1.15 1.09 -15.37
C LEU A 345 -0.75 0.01 -16.38
N ALA A 346 0.50 -0.45 -16.33
CA ALA A 346 1.02 -1.49 -17.22
C ALA A 346 0.47 -2.90 -16.90
N THR A 347 -0.39 -3.05 -15.88
CA THR A 347 -1.08 -4.31 -15.57
C THR A 347 -2.53 -4.32 -16.07
N ILE A 348 -3.11 -3.16 -16.39
CA ILE A 348 -4.53 -2.99 -16.75
C ILE A 348 -4.91 -3.85 -17.97
N GLY A 349 -4.20 -3.69 -19.09
CA GLY A 349 -4.49 -4.43 -20.32
C GLY A 349 -4.29 -5.94 -20.18
N VAL A 350 -3.29 -6.36 -19.40
CA VAL A 350 -2.95 -7.78 -19.18
C VAL A 350 -3.95 -8.46 -18.24
N THR A 351 -4.35 -7.77 -17.17
CA THR A 351 -5.29 -8.30 -16.17
C THR A 351 -6.75 -8.08 -16.54
N ARG A 352 -7.03 -7.29 -17.60
CA ARG A 352 -8.37 -6.85 -18.01
C ARG A 352 -9.18 -6.21 -16.88
N THR A 353 -8.47 -5.50 -15.99
CA THR A 353 -9.08 -4.75 -14.89
C THR A 353 -9.19 -3.28 -15.26
N ASN A 354 -10.09 -2.58 -14.60
CA ASN A 354 -10.15 -1.12 -14.66
C ASN A 354 -9.81 -0.58 -13.26
N TYR A 355 -8.72 0.18 -13.16
CA TYR A 355 -8.35 0.88 -11.94
C TYR A 355 -8.12 2.35 -12.26
N PHE A 356 -8.81 3.21 -11.51
CA PHE A 356 -8.55 4.64 -11.49
C PHE A 356 -8.52 5.10 -10.03
N PRO A 357 -7.48 5.84 -9.59
CA PRO A 357 -7.36 6.19 -8.18
C PRO A 357 -8.54 7.04 -7.72
N SER A 358 -9.07 6.70 -6.55
CA SER A 358 -10.08 7.49 -5.87
C SER A 358 -9.50 8.84 -5.41
N TRP A 359 -10.37 9.84 -5.21
CA TRP A 359 -9.92 11.14 -4.71
C TRP A 359 -9.26 11.03 -3.32
N THR A 360 -9.65 10.06 -2.51
CA THR A 360 -9.07 9.75 -1.20
C THR A 360 -7.64 9.26 -1.32
N GLU A 361 -7.31 8.50 -2.36
CA GLU A 361 -5.93 8.09 -2.64
C GLU A 361 -5.06 9.30 -2.95
N PHE A 362 -5.51 10.19 -3.84
CA PHE A 362 -4.81 11.45 -4.13
C PHE A 362 -4.66 12.34 -2.89
N ALA A 363 -5.70 12.41 -2.05
CA ALA A 363 -5.66 13.21 -0.82
C ALA A 363 -4.57 12.73 0.14
N VAL A 364 -4.44 11.42 0.36
CA VAL A 364 -3.39 10.85 1.21
C VAL A 364 -2.00 11.15 0.62
N SER A 365 -1.78 10.87 -0.66
CA SER A 365 -0.47 11.11 -1.30
C SER A 365 -0.05 12.58 -1.23
N LEU A 366 -0.97 13.50 -1.57
CA LEU A 366 -0.71 14.94 -1.45
C LEU A 366 -0.49 15.39 0.00
N GLY A 367 -1.21 14.79 0.95
CA GLY A 367 -1.05 15.04 2.37
C GLY A 367 0.31 14.61 2.92
N VAL A 368 0.79 13.43 2.52
CA VAL A 368 2.11 12.92 2.90
C VAL A 368 3.21 13.82 2.37
N VAL A 369 3.15 14.20 1.09
CA VAL A 369 4.09 15.17 0.48
C VAL A 369 3.99 16.53 1.19
N SER A 370 2.78 16.96 1.54
CA SER A 370 2.57 18.24 2.25
C SER A 370 3.16 18.22 3.66
N GLY A 371 2.99 17.13 4.39
CA GLY A 371 3.61 16.93 5.71
C GLY A 371 5.14 16.98 5.61
N ALA A 372 5.73 16.25 4.65
CA ALA A 372 7.16 16.27 4.41
C ALA A 372 7.66 17.68 4.04
N GLY A 373 6.94 18.41 3.18
CA GLY A 373 7.26 19.78 2.80
C GLY A 373 7.19 20.78 3.97
N LEU A 374 6.20 20.65 4.86
CA LEU A 374 6.09 21.47 6.06
C LEU A 374 7.28 21.23 7.02
N VAL A 375 7.67 19.97 7.20
CA VAL A 375 8.85 19.59 7.99
C VAL A 375 10.14 20.09 7.33
N PHE A 376 10.24 20.03 5.99
CA PHE A 376 11.36 20.61 5.25
C PHE A 376 11.50 22.11 5.51
N PHE A 377 10.40 22.88 5.39
CA PHE A 377 10.43 24.30 5.69
C PHE A 377 10.80 24.58 7.15
N PHE A 378 10.33 23.76 8.09
CA PHE A 378 10.74 23.87 9.48
C PHE A 378 12.26 23.70 9.63
N PHE A 379 12.87 22.69 8.99
CA PHE A 379 14.32 22.50 9.05
C PHE A 379 15.10 23.64 8.40
N VAL A 380 14.69 24.10 7.22
CA VAL A 380 15.35 25.20 6.50
C VAL A 380 15.31 26.52 7.29
N GLU A 381 14.23 26.80 8.00
CA GLU A 381 14.06 28.06 8.75
C GLU A 381 14.73 28.02 10.13
N HIS A 382 14.84 26.84 10.75
CA HIS A 382 15.33 26.71 12.13
C HIS A 382 16.77 26.17 12.22
N PHE A 383 17.31 25.55 11.17
CA PHE A 383 18.65 24.92 11.18
C PHE A 383 19.52 25.40 10.01
N SER A 384 20.84 25.20 10.15
CA SER A 384 21.85 25.63 9.17
C SER A 384 21.96 24.63 8.01
N VAL A 385 20.88 24.56 7.21
CA VAL A 385 20.77 23.64 6.06
C VAL A 385 21.56 24.15 4.87
N TYR A 386 21.49 25.45 4.58
CA TYR A 386 22.30 26.10 3.55
C TYR A 386 23.53 26.75 4.18
N GLU A 387 24.68 26.70 3.50
CA GLU A 387 25.86 27.46 3.90
C GLU A 387 25.55 28.96 3.79
N GLU A 388 25.82 29.73 4.85
CA GLU A 388 25.74 31.18 4.81
C GLU A 388 26.88 31.69 3.93
N HIS A 389 26.56 32.18 2.73
CA HIS A 389 27.48 33.04 2.00
C HIS A 389 27.67 34.31 2.82
N GLU A 390 28.93 34.71 3.04
CA GLU A 390 29.34 35.95 3.70
C GLU A 390 28.84 37.19 2.93
N HIS A 391 27.54 37.47 2.98
CA HIS A 391 26.98 38.77 2.71
C HIS A 391 26.32 39.26 3.99
N SER A 392 27.20 39.51 4.97
CA SER A 392 26.95 40.39 6.09
C SER A 392 26.64 41.78 5.54
N GLU A 393 25.38 42.05 5.18
CA GLU A 393 24.92 43.42 5.24
C GLU A 393 25.12 43.89 6.69
N PRO A 394 25.85 45.00 6.92
CA PRO A 394 26.06 45.51 8.26
C PRO A 394 24.69 45.71 8.91
N ALA A 395 24.57 45.26 10.16
CA ALA A 395 23.34 45.40 10.92
C ALA A 395 22.89 46.86 10.89
N ASP A 396 21.80 47.12 10.16
CA ASP A 396 21.16 48.41 10.11
C ASP A 396 20.80 48.86 11.55
N PRO A 397 21.35 49.99 12.04
CA PRO A 397 21.04 50.52 13.36
C PRO A 397 19.56 50.92 13.52
N GLU A 398 18.77 50.94 12.44
CA GLU A 398 17.32 51.17 12.47
C GLU A 398 16.48 49.91 12.70
N ARG A 399 17.06 48.76 13.11
CA ARG A 399 16.28 47.58 13.52
C ARG A 399 15.19 47.98 14.54
N PRO A 400 13.89 47.94 14.19
CA PRO A 400 12.84 48.26 15.13
C PRO A 400 12.84 47.20 16.23
N SER A 401 12.91 47.64 17.48
CA SER A 401 12.66 46.81 18.66
C SER A 401 11.35 46.03 18.48
N PRO A 402 11.23 44.79 19.01
CA PRO A 402 9.97 44.07 18.98
C PRO A 402 8.85 44.95 19.57
N PRO A 403 7.63 44.92 19.00
CA PRO A 403 6.58 45.86 19.38
C PRO A 403 6.31 45.78 20.88
N ALA A 404 6.66 46.85 21.59
CA ALA A 404 6.27 47.05 22.97
C ALA A 404 4.77 47.36 23.03
N ALA A 405 4.10 46.96 24.11
CA ALA A 405 2.70 47.27 24.32
C ALA A 405 2.47 48.78 24.26
N ASP A 406 1.38 49.21 23.62
CA ASP A 406 0.95 50.60 23.68
C ASP A 406 0.67 50.97 25.15
N PRO A 407 1.40 51.94 25.73
CA PRO A 407 1.33 52.24 27.16
C PRO A 407 0.01 52.87 27.59
N VAL A 408 -0.84 53.31 26.65
CA VAL A 408 -2.14 53.94 26.92
C VAL A 408 -3.28 52.94 26.79
N THR A 409 -3.23 52.05 25.80
CA THR A 409 -4.34 51.11 25.51
C THR A 409 -4.09 49.69 26.04
N GLY A 410 -2.86 49.34 26.42
CA GLY A 410 -2.50 48.00 26.89
C GLY A 410 -2.63 46.90 25.83
N VAL A 411 -2.95 47.26 24.59
CA VAL A 411 -3.12 46.32 23.48
C VAL A 411 -1.74 45.81 23.04
N ARG A 412 -1.54 44.49 23.17
CA ARG A 412 -0.41 43.80 22.54
C ARG A 412 -0.82 43.39 21.14
N LEU A 413 -0.15 43.91 20.11
CA LEU A 413 -0.17 43.26 18.80
C LEU A 413 0.39 41.84 19.00
N ALA A 414 -0.44 40.82 18.76
CA ALA A 414 -0.01 39.43 18.89
C ALA A 414 1.27 39.22 18.06
N PRO A 415 2.26 38.48 18.56
CA PRO A 415 3.50 38.30 17.82
C PRO A 415 3.20 37.61 16.48
N PRO A 416 3.93 37.94 15.39
CA PRO A 416 3.61 37.48 14.02
C PRO A 416 3.38 35.97 13.86
N TRP A 417 4.04 35.15 14.69
CA TRP A 417 3.87 33.70 14.69
C TRP A 417 2.47 33.26 15.16
N ALA A 418 1.85 33.96 16.10
CA ALA A 418 0.51 33.64 16.60
C ALA A 418 -0.57 33.83 15.51
N GLY A 419 -0.40 34.85 14.65
CA GLY A 419 -1.29 35.08 13.50
C GLY A 419 -1.17 34.00 12.42
N ASN A 420 0.05 33.61 12.06
CA ASN A 420 0.27 32.56 11.07
C ASN A 420 -0.17 31.18 11.57
N THR A 421 0.12 30.84 12.83
CA THR A 421 -0.35 29.58 13.44
C THR A 421 -1.88 29.52 13.48
N ALA A 422 -2.56 30.62 13.81
CA ALA A 422 -4.02 30.66 13.78
C ALA A 422 -4.58 30.40 12.38
N ILE A 423 -3.98 30.98 11.34
CA ILE A 423 -4.39 30.78 9.94
C ILE A 423 -4.18 29.33 9.51
N TYR A 424 -3.01 28.76 9.77
CA TYR A 424 -2.71 27.37 9.40
C TYR A 424 -3.65 26.39 10.10
N SER A 425 -3.90 26.57 11.39
CA SER A 425 -4.85 25.75 12.15
C SER A 425 -6.29 25.90 11.62
N LEU A 426 -6.73 27.13 11.31
CA LEU A 426 -8.05 27.36 10.74
C LEU A 426 -8.21 26.68 9.38
N VAL A 427 -7.23 26.82 8.50
CA VAL A 427 -7.23 26.20 7.16
C VAL A 427 -7.23 24.68 7.26
N PHE A 428 -6.43 24.11 8.16
CA PHE A 428 -6.42 22.67 8.43
C PHE A 428 -7.81 22.17 8.86
N VAL A 429 -8.45 22.84 9.83
CA VAL A 429 -9.77 22.46 10.34
C VAL A 429 -10.86 22.57 9.27
N ILE A 430 -10.85 23.66 8.48
CA ILE A 430 -11.79 23.84 7.37
C ILE A 430 -11.61 22.73 6.33
N ALA A 431 -10.36 22.44 5.95
CA ALA A 431 -10.05 21.39 4.98
C ALA A 431 -10.51 20.00 5.48
N ALA A 432 -10.28 19.70 6.76
CA ALA A 432 -10.71 18.45 7.38
C ALA A 432 -12.25 18.31 7.39
N ALA A 433 -12.98 19.41 7.69
CA ALA A 433 -14.44 19.43 7.67
C ALA A 433 -15.01 19.28 6.25
N LEU A 434 -14.41 19.94 5.26
CA LEU A 434 -14.78 19.80 3.85
C LEU A 434 -14.54 18.38 3.35
N ALA A 435 -13.38 17.80 3.68
CA ALA A 435 -13.05 16.43 3.31
C ALA A 435 -14.06 15.43 3.90
N PHE A 436 -14.45 15.61 5.16
CA PHE A 436 -15.45 14.77 5.80
C PHE A 436 -16.79 14.80 5.05
N GLY A 437 -17.24 15.99 4.63
CA GLY A 437 -18.48 16.15 3.86
C GLY A 437 -18.44 15.57 2.45
N LEU A 438 -17.25 15.31 1.88
CA LEU A 438 -17.06 14.74 0.55
C LEU A 438 -16.78 13.23 0.58
N LEU A 439 -16.64 12.62 1.77
CA LEU A 439 -16.37 11.19 1.89
C LEU A 439 -17.56 10.36 1.37
N PRO A 440 -17.28 9.29 0.60
CA PRO A 440 -18.31 8.33 0.23
C PRO A 440 -19.00 7.74 1.46
N GLU A 441 -20.29 7.45 1.36
CA GLU A 441 -21.03 6.80 2.46
C GLU A 441 -20.38 5.48 2.88
N GLY A 442 -19.85 4.69 1.94
CA GLY A 442 -19.10 3.46 2.23
C GLY A 442 -17.79 3.71 3.00
N ALA A 443 -17.17 4.88 2.84
CA ALA A 443 -15.97 5.26 3.60
C ALA A 443 -16.32 5.54 5.08
N VAL A 444 -17.50 6.12 5.33
CA VAL A 444 -17.97 6.48 6.68
C VAL A 444 -18.70 5.32 7.35
N GLY A 445 -19.49 4.56 6.59
CA GLY A 445 -20.27 3.41 7.03
C GLY A 445 -19.46 2.12 7.16
N GLY A 446 -18.26 2.08 6.57
CA GLY A 446 -17.43 0.88 6.46
C GLY A 446 -17.77 0.10 5.18
N ALA A 447 -16.78 -0.61 4.64
CA ALA A 447 -17.00 -1.44 3.46
C ALA A 447 -18.06 -2.51 3.76
N THR A 448 -19.15 -2.53 2.99
CA THR A 448 -20.09 -3.64 2.99
C THR A 448 -19.42 -4.81 2.28
N PRO A 449 -19.12 -5.92 2.97
CA PRO A 449 -18.50 -7.06 2.33
C PRO A 449 -19.43 -7.60 1.23
N GLN A 450 -18.87 -7.83 0.04
CA GLN A 450 -19.62 -8.43 -1.06
C GLN A 450 -19.99 -9.86 -0.70
N SER A 451 -21.24 -10.24 -0.97
CA SER A 451 -21.68 -11.61 -0.77
C SER A 451 -21.09 -12.47 -1.88
N THR A 452 -20.39 -13.55 -1.50
CA THR A 452 -19.78 -14.51 -2.40
C THR A 452 -20.48 -15.85 -2.20
N PRO A 453 -21.37 -16.27 -3.12
CA PRO A 453 -22.12 -17.51 -2.96
C PRO A 453 -21.19 -18.72 -3.04
N VAL A 454 -21.46 -19.72 -2.21
CA VAL A 454 -20.63 -20.93 -2.13
C VAL A 454 -21.16 -22.00 -3.07
N ALA A 455 -20.28 -22.61 -3.86
CA ALA A 455 -20.61 -23.79 -4.65
C ALA A 455 -20.58 -25.08 -3.79
N PRO A 456 -21.51 -26.02 -3.98
CA PRO A 456 -21.47 -27.31 -3.29
C PRO A 456 -20.23 -28.13 -3.68
N ALA A 457 -19.69 -28.89 -2.73
CA ALA A 457 -18.61 -29.84 -2.99
C ALA A 457 -19.02 -30.88 -4.05
N ARG A 458 -18.08 -31.21 -4.95
CA ARG A 458 -18.33 -32.16 -6.04
C ARG A 458 -17.78 -33.54 -5.71
N ASN A 459 -18.54 -34.58 -6.05
CA ASN A 459 -18.04 -35.94 -5.99
C ASN A 459 -17.23 -36.25 -7.26
N LEU A 460 -16.01 -36.72 -7.10
CA LEU A 460 -15.12 -37.15 -8.18
C LEU A 460 -14.57 -38.55 -7.88
N SER A 461 -14.22 -39.29 -8.92
CA SER A 461 -13.42 -40.50 -8.78
C SER A 461 -11.94 -40.10 -8.73
N GLY A 462 -11.28 -40.35 -7.62
CA GLY A 462 -9.85 -40.09 -7.45
C GLY A 462 -9.09 -41.33 -7.03
N ILE A 463 -7.77 -41.23 -7.06
CA ILE A 463 -6.85 -42.30 -6.72
C ILE A 463 -6.13 -41.91 -5.44
N ILE A 464 -6.11 -42.83 -4.49
CA ILE A 464 -5.33 -42.67 -3.26
C ILE A 464 -4.09 -43.56 -3.35
N SER A 465 -2.91 -42.95 -3.38
CA SER A 465 -1.61 -43.62 -3.34
C SER A 465 -0.88 -43.35 -2.02
N GLN A 466 0.07 -44.22 -1.67
CA GLN A 466 1.02 -43.98 -0.59
C GLN A 466 2.40 -43.88 -1.23
N ASP A 467 2.92 -42.66 -1.34
CA ASP A 467 4.21 -42.46 -1.98
C ASP A 467 5.35 -42.86 -1.00
N PRO A 468 6.40 -43.55 -1.47
CA PRO A 468 7.53 -43.93 -0.63
C PRO A 468 8.20 -42.69 0.00
N GLY A 469 8.22 -42.63 1.33
CA GLY A 469 8.81 -41.52 2.08
C GLY A 469 7.88 -40.32 2.31
N ALA A 470 6.67 -40.31 1.72
CA ALA A 470 5.68 -39.30 2.05
C ALA A 470 5.03 -39.60 3.41
N PRO A 471 4.92 -38.62 4.32
CA PRO A 471 4.34 -38.84 5.64
C PRO A 471 2.83 -39.13 5.62
N PHE A 472 2.16 -38.92 4.49
CA PHE A 472 0.72 -39.10 4.32
C PHE A 472 0.39 -39.64 2.93
N LYS A 473 -0.83 -40.15 2.77
CA LYS A 473 -1.36 -40.61 1.47
C LYS A 473 -1.54 -39.41 0.53
N THR A 474 -1.20 -39.62 -0.74
CA THR A 474 -1.39 -38.65 -1.82
C THR A 474 -2.73 -38.92 -2.49
N LEU A 475 -3.48 -37.85 -2.76
CA LEU A 475 -4.77 -37.93 -3.45
C LEU A 475 -4.62 -37.23 -4.81
N SER A 476 -5.00 -37.92 -5.87
CA SER A 476 -4.89 -37.43 -7.24
C SER A 476 -6.15 -37.75 -8.05
N LEU A 477 -6.34 -37.04 -9.16
CA LEU A 477 -7.35 -37.37 -10.15
C LEU A 477 -6.72 -38.15 -11.30
N PRO A 478 -7.45 -39.06 -11.97
CA PRO A 478 -6.95 -39.73 -13.15
C PRO A 478 -6.77 -38.71 -14.30
N VAL A 479 -5.52 -38.43 -14.68
CA VAL A 479 -5.18 -37.54 -15.80
C VAL A 479 -4.61 -38.36 -16.96
N GLY A 480 -5.22 -38.25 -18.15
CA GLY A 480 -4.56 -38.62 -19.41
C GLY A 480 -4.10 -40.08 -19.57
N GLY A 481 -4.92 -41.07 -19.19
CA GLY A 481 -4.71 -42.48 -19.57
C GLY A 481 -3.55 -43.22 -18.88
N GLN A 482 -2.74 -42.56 -18.06
CA GLN A 482 -1.84 -43.21 -17.12
C GLN A 482 -2.53 -43.28 -15.76
N ALA A 483 -2.92 -44.49 -15.35
CA ALA A 483 -3.44 -44.72 -14.01
C ALA A 483 -2.27 -44.75 -13.01
N PRO A 484 -2.11 -43.75 -12.11
CA PRO A 484 -1.21 -43.91 -10.98
C PRO A 484 -1.60 -45.16 -10.19
N SER A 485 -0.62 -45.91 -9.68
CA SER A 485 -0.89 -47.12 -8.89
C SER A 485 -1.55 -46.73 -7.56
N GLY A 486 -2.82 -47.07 -7.37
CA GLY A 486 -3.54 -46.72 -6.15
C GLY A 486 -4.98 -47.23 -6.13
N GLU A 487 -5.63 -47.05 -4.98
CA GLU A 487 -7.03 -47.43 -4.78
C GLU A 487 -7.94 -46.33 -5.34
N THR A 488 -8.86 -46.68 -6.24
CA THR A 488 -9.86 -45.73 -6.74
C THR A 488 -10.96 -45.55 -5.70
N LYS A 489 -11.19 -44.31 -5.27
CA LYS A 489 -12.24 -43.94 -4.31
C LYS A 489 -13.02 -42.73 -4.77
N ARG A 490 -14.22 -42.57 -4.20
CA ARG A 490 -14.99 -41.34 -4.31
C ARG A 490 -14.39 -40.29 -3.37
N LEU A 491 -14.00 -39.16 -3.94
CA LEU A 491 -13.46 -38.00 -3.23
C LEU A 491 -14.39 -36.81 -3.37
N LEU A 492 -14.46 -35.98 -2.33
CA LEU A 492 -15.10 -34.67 -2.38
C LEU A 492 -14.07 -33.61 -2.78
N MET A 493 -14.37 -32.85 -3.82
CA MET A 493 -13.60 -31.66 -4.18
C MET A 493 -14.22 -30.46 -3.48
N ILE A 494 -13.50 -29.92 -2.50
CA ILE A 494 -13.94 -28.81 -1.65
C ILE A 494 -13.22 -27.54 -2.09
N ASN A 495 -14.00 -26.49 -2.38
CA ASN A 495 -13.49 -25.13 -2.58
C ASN A 495 -13.72 -24.33 -1.29
N GLY A 496 -12.75 -24.34 -0.39
CA GLY A 496 -12.89 -23.68 0.91
C GLY A 496 -12.59 -22.18 0.89
N ASN A 497 -11.96 -21.66 -0.17
CA ASN A 497 -11.35 -20.32 -0.17
C ASN A 497 -11.76 -19.45 -1.34
N ASP A 498 -12.37 -20.05 -2.37
CA ASP A 498 -12.64 -19.44 -3.66
C ASP A 498 -11.40 -18.86 -4.39
N ASP A 499 -10.22 -19.41 -4.08
CA ASP A 499 -8.92 -18.98 -4.64
C ASP A 499 -8.40 -19.91 -5.75
N GLY A 500 -9.25 -20.82 -6.22
CA GLY A 500 -8.88 -21.86 -7.18
C GLY A 500 -7.93 -22.92 -6.60
N ARG A 501 -7.80 -23.01 -5.27
CA ARG A 501 -7.03 -24.04 -4.58
C ARG A 501 -7.98 -24.99 -3.85
N PHE A 502 -8.20 -26.15 -4.45
CA PHE A 502 -9.15 -27.14 -3.96
C PHE A 502 -8.49 -28.11 -2.99
N VAL A 503 -9.31 -28.75 -2.15
CA VAL A 503 -8.92 -29.90 -1.33
C VAL A 503 -9.67 -31.13 -1.83
N LEU A 504 -8.95 -32.19 -2.16
CA LEU A 504 -9.54 -33.52 -2.34
C LEU A 504 -9.72 -34.20 -0.99
N PHE A 505 -10.96 -34.49 -0.63
CA PHE A 505 -11.32 -35.03 0.68
C PHE A 505 -11.90 -36.45 0.59
N ASP A 506 -11.17 -37.41 1.18
CA ASP A 506 -11.59 -38.81 1.35
C ASP A 506 -12.61 -38.93 2.49
N HIS A 507 -13.89 -38.67 2.18
CA HIS A 507 -14.98 -38.68 3.15
C HIS A 507 -15.20 -40.07 3.77
N GLU A 508 -15.22 -41.12 2.94
CA GLU A 508 -15.41 -42.50 3.40
C GLU A 508 -14.26 -42.96 4.31
N GLY A 509 -13.01 -42.61 3.98
CA GLY A 509 -11.87 -42.93 4.83
C GLY A 509 -11.88 -42.18 6.16
N HIS A 510 -12.40 -40.94 6.20
CA HIS A 510 -12.61 -40.24 7.47
C HIS A 510 -13.71 -40.90 8.30
N GLN A 511 -14.84 -41.24 7.68
CA GLN A 511 -15.93 -41.96 8.32
C GLN A 511 -15.45 -43.28 8.94
N ALA A 512 -14.70 -44.08 8.17
CA ALA A 512 -14.15 -45.36 8.63
C ALA A 512 -13.20 -45.21 9.83
N ARG A 513 -12.36 -44.16 9.86
CA ARG A 513 -11.40 -43.91 10.95
C ARG A 513 -12.06 -43.40 12.24
N GLN A 514 -13.28 -42.88 12.16
CA GLN A 514 -13.97 -42.21 13.26
C GLN A 514 -15.17 -43.01 13.82
N GLY A 515 -15.36 -44.26 13.40
CA GLY A 515 -16.45 -45.12 13.90
C GLY A 515 -17.63 -45.28 12.94
N SER A 516 -17.39 -45.16 11.64
CA SER A 516 -18.36 -45.39 10.56
C SER A 516 -19.62 -44.51 10.69
N GLU A 517 -20.83 -45.06 10.59
CA GLU A 517 -22.09 -44.30 10.58
C GLU A 517 -22.31 -43.43 11.83
N LYS A 518 -21.79 -43.83 12.99
CA LYS A 518 -21.92 -43.04 14.23
C LYS A 518 -21.05 -41.78 14.24
N SER A 519 -20.15 -41.63 13.26
CA SER A 519 -19.21 -40.52 13.17
C SER A 519 -19.74 -39.31 12.41
N CYS A 520 -20.85 -39.43 11.68
CA CYS A 520 -21.38 -38.35 10.82
C CYS A 520 -21.61 -37.06 11.61
N GLY A 521 -22.15 -37.16 12.82
CA GLY A 521 -22.42 -36.01 13.69
C GLY A 521 -21.17 -35.29 14.20
N LEU A 522 -19.96 -35.87 14.11
CA LEU A 522 -18.71 -35.17 14.44
C LEU A 522 -18.47 -33.98 13.52
N CYS A 523 -18.88 -34.11 12.25
CA CYS A 523 -18.67 -33.13 11.18
C CYS A 523 -19.98 -32.40 10.82
N HIS A 524 -21.10 -33.13 10.71
CA HIS A 524 -22.43 -32.58 10.47
C HIS A 524 -23.07 -32.14 11.79
N HIS A 525 -22.70 -30.96 12.26
CA HIS A 525 -23.09 -30.47 13.59
C HIS A 525 -24.53 -29.93 13.67
N LEU A 526 -25.07 -29.48 12.53
CA LEU A 526 -26.42 -28.98 12.41
C LEU A 526 -27.02 -29.50 11.10
N ASN A 527 -28.14 -30.21 11.20
CA ASN A 527 -28.88 -30.71 10.05
C ASN A 527 -30.16 -29.90 9.84
N LEU A 528 -30.59 -29.78 8.60
CA LEU A 528 -31.93 -29.29 8.27
C LEU A 528 -32.97 -30.23 8.90
N PRO A 529 -34.18 -29.73 9.21
CA PRO A 529 -35.26 -30.58 9.69
C PRO A 529 -35.49 -31.76 8.75
N PHE A 530 -35.59 -32.97 9.31
CA PHE A 530 -35.76 -34.25 8.61
C PHE A 530 -34.56 -34.77 7.80
N ASP A 531 -33.42 -34.09 7.83
CA ASP A 531 -32.16 -34.59 7.27
C ASP A 531 -31.30 -35.28 8.35
N GLU A 532 -30.57 -36.33 7.95
CA GLU A 532 -29.55 -36.96 8.80
C GLU A 532 -28.14 -36.37 8.57
N THR A 533 -27.85 -35.87 7.36
CA THR A 533 -26.55 -35.31 6.96
C THR A 533 -26.70 -34.17 5.95
N SER A 534 -26.94 -32.96 6.42
CA SER A 534 -27.05 -31.80 5.53
C SER A 534 -25.66 -31.30 5.09
N SER A 535 -25.55 -30.89 3.83
CA SER A 535 -24.33 -30.29 3.30
C SER A 535 -24.04 -28.94 3.95
N CYS A 536 -22.76 -28.65 4.21
CA CYS A 536 -22.33 -27.44 4.92
C CYS A 536 -22.79 -26.16 4.20
N VAL A 537 -22.83 -26.16 2.86
CA VAL A 537 -23.25 -25.00 2.04
C VAL A 537 -24.71 -24.59 2.29
N GLN A 538 -25.57 -25.48 2.80
CA GLN A 538 -26.97 -25.15 3.09
C GLN A 538 -27.09 -24.09 4.21
N CYS A 539 -26.20 -24.18 5.19
CA CYS A 539 -26.16 -23.24 6.32
C CYS A 539 -25.09 -22.16 6.11
N HIS A 540 -23.96 -22.51 5.49
CA HIS A 540 -22.82 -21.63 5.22
C HIS A 540 -22.84 -21.18 3.76
N ARG A 541 -23.83 -20.34 3.42
CA ARG A 541 -24.16 -20.00 2.03
C ARG A 541 -23.21 -19.00 1.38
N ASP A 542 -22.45 -18.29 2.19
CA ASP A 542 -21.48 -17.28 1.77
C ASP A 542 -20.07 -17.69 2.15
N MET A 543 -19.10 -17.40 1.27
CA MET A 543 -17.72 -17.81 1.46
C MET A 543 -17.06 -17.13 2.66
N TYR A 544 -17.36 -15.85 2.87
CA TYR A 544 -16.62 -14.99 3.81
C TYR A 544 -17.50 -14.37 4.88
N VAL A 545 -18.74 -13.98 4.55
CA VAL A 545 -19.61 -13.31 5.52
C VAL A 545 -20.50 -14.28 6.29
N PRO A 546 -20.86 -13.96 7.54
CA PRO A 546 -21.85 -14.72 8.27
C PRO A 546 -23.20 -14.73 7.54
N THR A 547 -23.86 -15.88 7.50
CA THR A 547 -25.17 -16.05 6.87
C THR A 547 -26.23 -16.39 7.89
N ASP A 548 -27.41 -15.77 7.75
CA ASP A 548 -28.55 -16.14 8.57
C ASP A 548 -28.95 -17.58 8.26
N THR A 549 -29.10 -18.36 9.30
CA THR A 549 -29.45 -19.78 9.22
C THR A 549 -30.97 -19.99 9.27
N PHE A 550 -31.73 -18.93 9.57
CA PHE A 550 -33.18 -18.89 9.60
C PHE A 550 -33.74 -18.34 8.28
N SER A 551 -34.79 -18.99 7.76
CA SER A 551 -35.52 -18.53 6.58
C SER A 551 -36.93 -18.14 6.96
N HIS A 552 -37.24 -16.84 6.92
CA HIS A 552 -38.59 -16.32 7.20
C HIS A 552 -39.62 -16.88 6.22
N ASP A 553 -39.32 -16.86 4.92
CA ASP A 553 -40.26 -17.32 3.88
C ASP A 553 -40.60 -18.81 4.02
N PHE A 554 -39.60 -19.63 4.36
CA PHE A 554 -39.82 -21.05 4.60
C PHE A 554 -40.75 -21.26 5.80
N HIS A 555 -40.53 -20.55 6.91
CA HIS A 555 -41.34 -20.68 8.11
C HIS A 555 -42.76 -20.15 7.90
N LEU A 556 -42.93 -19.02 7.21
CA LEU A 556 -44.25 -18.49 6.86
C LEU A 556 -45.02 -19.50 6.01
N THR A 557 -44.39 -20.07 4.98
CA THR A 557 -45.03 -21.05 4.10
C THR A 557 -45.45 -22.31 4.87
N LYS A 558 -44.60 -22.81 5.78
CA LYS A 558 -44.85 -24.06 6.51
C LYS A 558 -45.80 -23.91 7.70
N LEU A 559 -45.86 -22.73 8.33
CA LEU A 559 -46.63 -22.53 9.57
C LEU A 559 -48.01 -21.90 9.36
N GLY A 560 -48.38 -21.60 8.11
CA GLY A 560 -49.72 -21.12 7.74
C GLY A 560 -49.81 -19.62 7.45
N GLY A 561 -48.75 -19.01 6.91
CA GLY A 561 -48.71 -17.60 6.51
C GLY A 561 -48.50 -16.63 7.67
N ASN A 562 -48.94 -15.38 7.49
CA ASN A 562 -48.66 -14.28 8.42
C ASN A 562 -49.28 -14.46 9.82
N ASP A 563 -50.35 -15.24 9.96
CA ASP A 563 -50.96 -15.52 11.26
C ASP A 563 -50.03 -16.33 12.17
N ALA A 564 -49.05 -17.02 11.59
CA ALA A 564 -48.03 -17.76 12.32
C ALA A 564 -46.97 -16.87 12.98
N CYS A 565 -46.91 -15.56 12.66
CA CYS A 565 -45.93 -14.62 13.23
C CYS A 565 -45.97 -14.60 14.76
N ALA A 566 -47.17 -14.69 15.36
CA ALA A 566 -47.34 -14.69 16.82
C ALA A 566 -46.75 -15.93 17.51
N LYS A 567 -46.52 -17.03 16.77
CA LYS A 567 -45.87 -18.23 17.29
C LYS A 567 -44.38 -17.99 17.57
N CYS A 568 -43.76 -17.07 16.80
CA CYS A 568 -42.35 -16.73 16.90
C CYS A 568 -42.12 -15.43 17.71
N HIS A 569 -42.98 -14.43 17.52
CA HIS A 569 -42.95 -13.14 18.21
C HIS A 569 -44.11 -13.04 19.21
N GLN A 570 -43.88 -13.50 20.43
CA GLN A 570 -44.91 -13.62 21.45
C GLN A 570 -45.29 -12.29 22.09
N ASP A 571 -44.35 -11.34 22.16
CA ASP A 571 -44.59 -9.98 22.65
C ASP A 571 -44.85 -9.05 21.46
N PRO A 572 -46.08 -8.54 21.27
CA PRO A 572 -46.41 -7.60 20.20
C PRO A 572 -45.74 -6.23 20.37
N ALA A 573 -45.34 -5.89 21.61
CA ALA A 573 -44.68 -4.62 21.93
C ALA A 573 -43.16 -4.67 21.74
N ALA A 574 -42.57 -5.86 21.66
CA ALA A 574 -41.15 -6.04 21.41
C ALA A 574 -40.82 -5.84 19.91
N PRO A 575 -39.66 -5.24 19.59
CA PRO A 575 -39.18 -5.22 18.22
C PRO A 575 -39.01 -6.65 17.72
N LYS A 576 -39.44 -6.93 16.48
CA LYS A 576 -39.30 -8.25 15.86
C LYS A 576 -37.84 -8.47 15.45
N SER A 577 -37.03 -8.88 16.41
CA SER A 577 -35.60 -9.12 16.25
C SER A 577 -35.24 -10.53 16.70
N ARG A 578 -33.99 -10.91 16.47
CA ARG A 578 -33.51 -12.24 16.86
C ARG A 578 -33.37 -12.39 18.38
N GLU A 579 -33.12 -11.30 19.09
CA GLU A 579 -33.02 -11.30 20.55
C GLU A 579 -34.38 -11.56 21.21
N THR A 580 -35.46 -11.10 20.57
CA THR A 580 -36.83 -11.14 21.12
C THR A 580 -37.66 -12.31 20.59
N VAL A 581 -37.16 -13.05 19.58
CA VAL A 581 -37.83 -14.22 19.03
C VAL A 581 -37.68 -15.45 19.93
N LYS A 582 -38.69 -16.33 19.90
CA LYS A 582 -38.63 -17.63 20.58
C LYS A 582 -37.38 -18.42 20.15
N PRO A 583 -36.63 -19.04 21.07
CA PRO A 583 -35.41 -19.77 20.71
C PRO A 583 -35.66 -20.96 19.78
N CYS A 584 -34.81 -21.12 18.76
CA CYS A 584 -34.95 -22.14 17.71
C CYS A 584 -35.03 -23.56 18.30
N LEU A 585 -34.21 -23.88 19.30
CA LEU A 585 -34.15 -25.23 19.90
C LEU A 585 -35.42 -25.62 20.68
N GLN A 586 -36.34 -24.69 20.95
CA GLN A 586 -37.64 -25.05 21.55
C GLN A 586 -38.58 -25.73 20.56
N CYS A 587 -38.37 -25.56 19.26
CA CYS A 587 -39.13 -26.21 18.20
C CYS A 587 -38.28 -27.22 17.39
N HIS A 588 -36.95 -27.12 17.48
CA HIS A 588 -35.99 -27.95 16.75
C HIS A 588 -35.04 -28.70 17.71
N THR A 589 -35.58 -29.65 18.44
CA THR A 589 -34.83 -30.40 19.47
C THR A 589 -33.81 -31.39 18.90
N GLU A 590 -33.96 -31.79 17.64
CA GLU A 590 -33.15 -32.85 17.00
C GLU A 590 -32.19 -32.33 15.92
N MET A 591 -32.17 -31.01 15.66
CA MET A 591 -31.30 -30.45 14.61
C MET A 591 -29.81 -30.47 14.97
N LEU A 592 -29.47 -30.53 16.26
CA LEU A 592 -28.08 -30.55 16.73
C LEU A 592 -27.59 -31.98 16.91
N ALA A 593 -26.48 -32.32 16.25
CA ALA A 593 -25.82 -33.59 16.49
C ALA A 593 -25.19 -33.62 17.89
N ALA A 594 -25.59 -34.59 18.72
CA ALA A 594 -25.16 -34.68 20.12
C ALA A 594 -23.64 -34.86 20.28
N ASN A 595 -22.99 -35.50 19.32
CA ASN A 595 -21.54 -35.74 19.29
C ASN A 595 -20.76 -34.70 18.48
N ALA A 596 -21.38 -33.60 18.05
CA ALA A 596 -20.71 -32.59 17.24
C ALA A 596 -19.46 -32.00 17.90
N ARG A 597 -18.37 -31.93 17.13
CA ARG A 597 -17.16 -31.22 17.56
C ARG A 597 -17.35 -29.71 17.55
N VAL A 598 -18.06 -29.21 16.54
CA VAL A 598 -18.42 -27.79 16.45
C VAL A 598 -19.76 -27.58 17.15
N LYS A 599 -19.75 -26.84 18.25
CA LYS A 599 -20.97 -26.46 18.96
C LYS A 599 -21.38 -25.05 18.56
N PRO A 600 -22.68 -24.76 18.41
CA PRO A 600 -23.15 -23.40 18.13
C PRO A 600 -22.72 -22.45 19.26
N ALA A 601 -22.37 -21.21 18.89
CA ALA A 601 -21.91 -20.22 19.86
C ALA A 601 -23.02 -19.64 20.76
N SER A 602 -24.29 -19.73 20.35
CA SER A 602 -25.42 -19.06 21.04
C SER A 602 -26.66 -19.94 21.26
N PRO A 603 -26.56 -21.14 21.86
CA PRO A 603 -27.75 -21.89 22.25
C PRO A 603 -28.53 -21.10 23.34
N PRO A 604 -29.87 -21.02 23.28
CA PRO A 604 -30.77 -21.75 22.39
C PRO A 604 -31.17 -21.05 21.07
N GLN A 605 -30.62 -19.86 20.78
CA GLN A 605 -30.87 -19.07 19.55
C GLN A 605 -29.77 -19.30 18.48
N LEU A 606 -29.98 -20.32 17.64
CA LEU A 606 -29.23 -20.53 16.41
C LEU A 606 -29.50 -19.39 15.41
N GLY A 607 -28.59 -19.08 14.49
CA GLY A 607 -28.96 -18.16 13.39
C GLY A 607 -27.88 -17.31 12.75
N LEU A 608 -26.60 -17.40 13.11
CA LEU A 608 -25.55 -16.91 12.20
C LEU A 608 -24.53 -18.02 12.05
N ALA A 609 -24.50 -18.60 10.86
CA ALA A 609 -23.42 -19.47 10.46
C ALA A 609 -22.25 -18.59 10.01
N PRO A 610 -21.02 -18.81 10.49
CA PRO A 610 -19.84 -18.11 9.96
C PRO A 610 -19.69 -18.37 8.45
N GLY A 611 -18.88 -17.56 7.77
CA GLY A 611 -18.56 -17.80 6.36
C GLY A 611 -18.00 -19.21 6.13
N TYR A 612 -18.26 -19.78 4.96
CA TYR A 612 -17.90 -21.16 4.61
C TYR A 612 -16.40 -21.44 4.78
N MET A 613 -15.54 -20.49 4.39
CA MET A 613 -14.09 -20.59 4.58
C MET A 613 -13.73 -20.79 6.06
N GLN A 614 -14.32 -19.97 6.94
CA GLN A 614 -14.08 -20.06 8.37
C GLN A 614 -14.63 -21.37 8.94
N ALA A 615 -15.80 -21.83 8.48
CA ALA A 615 -16.41 -23.07 8.92
C ALA A 615 -15.58 -24.30 8.53
N MET A 616 -15.15 -24.39 7.26
CA MET A 616 -14.34 -25.50 6.75
C MET A 616 -12.99 -25.58 7.46
N HIS A 617 -12.27 -24.45 7.54
CA HIS A 617 -10.97 -24.43 8.22
C HIS A 617 -11.08 -24.64 9.72
N GLY A 618 -12.10 -24.04 10.36
CA GLY A 618 -12.35 -24.21 11.79
C GLY A 618 -12.54 -25.68 12.16
N LEU A 619 -13.41 -26.39 11.43
CA LEU A 619 -13.65 -27.81 11.66
C LEU A 619 -12.39 -28.66 11.44
N CYS A 620 -11.76 -28.54 10.27
CA CYS A 620 -10.65 -29.42 9.88
C CYS A 620 -9.38 -29.16 10.70
N LEU A 621 -8.98 -27.89 10.86
CA LEU A 621 -7.74 -27.54 11.57
C LEU A 621 -7.85 -27.86 13.05
N ASP A 622 -8.98 -27.58 13.70
CA ASP A 622 -9.12 -27.87 15.13
C ASP A 622 -9.18 -29.38 15.38
N CYS A 623 -9.84 -30.13 14.50
CA CYS A 623 -9.81 -31.59 14.53
C CYS A 623 -8.38 -32.13 14.41
N HIS A 624 -7.64 -31.70 13.38
CA HIS A 624 -6.27 -32.16 13.15
C HIS A 624 -5.31 -31.75 14.27
N ARG A 625 -5.41 -30.54 14.82
CA ARG A 625 -4.61 -30.12 15.98
C ARG A 625 -4.85 -31.02 17.19
N GLN A 626 -6.12 -31.35 17.44
CA GLN A 626 -6.46 -32.26 18.54
C GLN A 626 -5.93 -33.67 18.28
N THR A 627 -6.09 -34.20 17.06
CA THR A 627 -5.57 -35.52 16.70
C THR A 627 -4.04 -35.58 16.78
N ALA A 628 -3.33 -34.53 16.39
CA ALA A 628 -1.87 -34.45 16.53
C ALA A 628 -1.42 -34.51 18.00
N LYS A 629 -2.18 -33.89 18.92
CA LYS A 629 -1.94 -34.00 20.36
C LYS A 629 -2.20 -35.41 20.91
N GLU A 630 -3.25 -36.07 20.43
CA GLU A 630 -3.65 -37.41 20.87
C GLU A 630 -2.78 -38.53 20.28
N ARG A 631 -2.11 -38.27 19.14
CA ARG A 631 -1.30 -39.23 18.40
C ARG A 631 0.07 -38.63 18.06
N PRO A 632 1.05 -38.68 18.99
CA PRO A 632 2.38 -38.09 18.82
C PRO A 632 3.17 -38.61 17.61
N GLN A 633 2.79 -39.78 17.08
CA GLN A 633 3.33 -40.36 15.86
C GLN A 633 2.93 -39.60 14.58
N LEU A 634 1.89 -38.76 14.64
CA LEU A 634 1.57 -37.78 13.61
C LEU A 634 2.39 -36.52 13.94
N THR A 635 3.20 -36.04 12.99
CA THR A 635 4.05 -34.87 13.21
C THR A 635 3.23 -33.63 13.58
N GLU A 636 3.83 -32.65 14.26
CA GLU A 636 3.19 -31.33 14.52
C GLU A 636 2.67 -30.66 13.22
N ASP A 637 3.21 -31.08 12.07
CA ASP A 637 2.79 -30.63 10.74
C ASP A 637 1.41 -31.11 10.30
N PHE A 638 0.74 -32.03 11.01
CA PHE A 638 -0.58 -32.57 10.62
C PHE A 638 -1.68 -31.51 10.52
N ALA A 639 -1.53 -30.40 11.23
CA ALA A 639 -2.48 -29.27 11.21
C ALA A 639 -2.03 -28.09 10.32
N ARG A 640 -0.99 -28.24 9.50
CA ARG A 640 -0.55 -27.17 8.57
C ARG A 640 -1.41 -27.16 7.30
N CYS A 641 -1.49 -26.02 6.62
CA CYS A 641 -2.28 -25.92 5.38
C CYS A 641 -1.83 -26.93 4.32
N ALA A 642 -0.51 -27.12 4.18
CA ALA A 642 0.09 -28.14 3.30
C ALA A 642 -0.25 -29.58 3.71
N ALA A 643 -0.97 -29.79 4.83
CA ALA A 643 -1.47 -31.10 5.19
C ALA A 643 -2.75 -31.49 4.47
N CYS A 644 -3.61 -30.50 4.25
CA CYS A 644 -4.87 -30.64 3.56
C CYS A 644 -4.72 -30.31 2.07
N HIS A 645 -3.79 -29.42 1.73
CA HIS A 645 -3.49 -29.01 0.35
C HIS A 645 -2.29 -29.78 -0.23
N ARG A 646 -2.48 -31.05 -0.59
CA ARG A 646 -1.40 -31.99 -1.02
C ARG A 646 -1.60 -32.57 -2.41
N GLU A 647 -2.55 -32.06 -3.16
CA GLU A 647 -2.88 -32.57 -4.49
C GLU A 647 -1.70 -32.44 -5.46
N SER A 648 -1.48 -33.47 -6.28
CA SER A 648 -0.38 -33.51 -7.26
C SER A 648 -0.59 -32.57 -8.46
N ASP A 649 -1.84 -32.20 -8.76
CA ASP A 649 -2.22 -31.53 -10.00
C ASP A 649 -3.15 -30.31 -9.75
N GLU A 650 -2.69 -29.33 -8.98
CA GLU A 650 -3.46 -28.09 -8.69
C GLU A 650 -3.98 -27.41 -9.98
N GLU A 651 -3.19 -27.38 -11.06
CA GLU A 651 -3.60 -26.78 -12.33
C GLU A 651 -4.72 -27.58 -13.03
N PHE A 652 -4.68 -28.91 -12.96
CA PHE A 652 -5.75 -29.75 -13.49
C PHE A 652 -7.04 -29.56 -12.70
N LEU A 653 -6.94 -29.49 -11.37
CA LEU A 653 -8.09 -29.20 -10.49
C LEU A 653 -8.74 -27.86 -10.84
N ARG A 654 -7.95 -26.82 -11.12
CA ARG A 654 -8.49 -25.53 -11.62
C ARG A 654 -9.26 -25.67 -12.92
N ARG A 655 -8.83 -26.51 -13.86
CA ARG A 655 -9.54 -26.76 -15.13
C ARG A 655 -10.83 -27.56 -14.96
N GLN A 656 -10.97 -28.29 -13.84
CA GLN A 656 -12.19 -29.01 -13.49
C GLN A 656 -13.20 -28.14 -12.73
N ALA A 657 -12.85 -26.89 -12.38
CA ALA A 657 -13.78 -25.93 -11.81
C ALA A 657 -14.95 -25.68 -12.78
N PRO A 658 -16.17 -25.42 -12.30
CA PRO A 658 -17.27 -25.03 -13.19
C PRO A 658 -16.86 -23.80 -14.01
N TYR A 659 -17.10 -23.83 -15.31
CA TYR A 659 -17.30 -22.60 -16.06
C TYR A 659 -18.53 -21.93 -15.44
N VAL A 660 -18.36 -20.79 -14.78
CA VAL A 660 -19.48 -19.89 -14.55
C VAL A 660 -19.77 -19.30 -15.92
N GLU A 661 -20.78 -19.82 -16.61
CA GLU A 661 -21.32 -19.13 -17.79
C GLU A 661 -21.93 -17.81 -17.32
N GLY A 662 -21.23 -16.71 -17.61
CA GLY A 662 -21.76 -15.36 -17.63
C GLY A 662 -21.92 -14.65 -16.27
N GLU A 663 -21.18 -13.55 -16.11
CA GLU A 663 -21.81 -12.22 -16.13
C GLU A 663 -21.28 -11.45 -17.36
#